data_AF-A0AA38NTQ2-F1
#
_entry.id   AF-A0AA38NTQ2-F1
#
_cell.length_a   1.000
_cell.length_b   1.000
_cell.length_c   1.000
_cell.angle_alpha   90.00
_cell.angle_beta   90.00
_cell.angle_gamma   90.00
#
_symmetry.space_group_name_H-M   'P 1'
#
loop_
_entity.id
_entity.type
_entity.pdbx_description
1 polymer ?
#
loop_
_entity_poly.entity_id
_entity_poly.type
_entity_poly.pdbx_seq_one_letter_code
_entity_poly.pdbx_strand_id
1 'polypeptide(L)'
;MPSSAYTRWIELTDEELTVNNVQDALKAIPDDLWVSAACTDRLVDDLSVQRVILGVGLERSQPTMERVKNLLPSEDYAGETSIQTLTDYFKELPVDAQLCHFRAVLLKRLDRLNAYVEICKEPPSIPVEEDKEMVDEDPEWEDDPWAESDAGPVTLRTTTVPPPVPLSDFLTTDLLHSAFILAIHQWFSALRVLIYRHGAYLWPHRFTILEHIPAYVNPTDYHFLLPSCDTLTNSEQRLDFGEWRSENDVSELPHVHLAILNSDALSVFDAILDPQPLLPPPEAEADLLDAEGLSRWYQKRVQDIIEATGMVDVVLTLIQHGASQNVPHLDELGEDLSLLSRLVYDAPGGHEIDEDWTLTRWRAMDPSAVIRAYLAHSTPLSLPHDITHLVMPYLFVLESRAERTGKPDPQLPDRLLHQFILQAPLEMVLSIFEVSKPTLPVAQRIIKQEADMVRLALACLYGNDSLDEWATMSGIFECLPVWEIPADDDEEDAADTTITSLGAFVTPSTSRPRVTPSDLLVFFNPLPLSSLSRALDILDVHLESGGIFARWSVPAPLRWFLRSSDNVAEQRAWANRMARRAGGSDHELATQEDWEWLLEDMLKLAGETKIKGAFGLLSRDDIVRIYFSGLLSTGKFEVAKNLLRNTTQLKFDGETLEDICLACSHEFYDNASLGNYKFGEMKLAYECLDVPPLSDRLLKEKEFIEATSRLSSFNIMSRPGIPISPIEIRLTKDRLSLVSRVLSSNADAYKHTEVILDLVYKLGFRDDIVAEVKALAMLADTALQAEDFGRAYETCQRMIDTVLNLRATLMGMDDPRVRDTSEVCWVACFQLGRQTEFDDVDKKLVLLGRAIEICPPDRLHDVLTAWRRLEKEDLEIRQERLETSHNGAVKSVQSKNTKSIPKTTASSLQARLRDFHMPSPPLLSTPDARALASKTFNTVAANFPFSVGHRGRSQFSQLSQGDERSRSGSRRRPDSDDVQTQASRVFSKGIGWLIGAEENS
;
A
#
# COMPACT_ATOMS: atom_id res chain seq x y z
N MET A 1 -90.89 0.41 -55.14
CA MET A 1 -90.00 1.06 -54.15
C MET A 1 -89.07 0.01 -53.55
N PRO A 2 -87.91 -0.29 -54.15
CA PRO A 2 -86.89 -1.15 -53.52
C PRO A 2 -85.91 -0.37 -52.65
N SER A 3 -85.64 0.90 -53.00
CA SER A 3 -84.53 1.71 -52.49
C SER A 3 -84.49 1.84 -50.97
N SER A 4 -85.64 2.03 -50.30
CA SER A 4 -85.69 2.30 -48.86
C SER A 4 -85.18 1.14 -47.98
N ALA A 5 -85.08 -0.09 -48.50
CA ALA A 5 -84.47 -1.20 -47.75
C ALA A 5 -82.94 -1.09 -47.78
N TYR A 6 -82.35 -0.95 -48.97
CA TYR A 6 -80.91 -0.75 -49.16
C TYR A 6 -80.40 0.52 -48.46
N THR A 7 -81.12 1.64 -48.64
CA THR A 7 -80.77 2.92 -48.01
C THR A 7 -80.82 2.84 -46.48
N ARG A 8 -81.80 2.12 -45.90
CA ARG A 8 -81.88 1.91 -44.44
C ARG A 8 -80.67 1.15 -43.86
N TRP A 9 -80.04 0.25 -44.61
CA TRP A 9 -78.80 -0.40 -44.16
C TRP A 9 -77.60 0.55 -44.18
N ILE A 10 -77.53 1.42 -45.19
CA ILE A 10 -76.43 2.38 -45.38
C ILE A 10 -76.56 3.58 -44.41
N GLU A 11 -77.77 3.98 -44.04
CA GLU A 11 -78.04 5.10 -43.12
C GLU A 11 -77.90 4.75 -41.63
N LEU A 12 -77.96 3.47 -41.24
CA LEU A 12 -77.70 3.04 -39.86
C LEU A 12 -76.23 3.28 -39.50
N THR A 13 -75.95 3.94 -38.38
CA THR A 13 -74.60 4.01 -37.79
C THR A 13 -74.26 2.75 -37.00
N ASP A 14 -72.97 2.46 -36.76
CA ASP A 14 -72.57 1.23 -36.07
C ASP A 14 -72.99 1.20 -34.58
N GLU A 15 -73.14 2.36 -33.95
CA GLU A 15 -73.70 2.52 -32.60
C GLU A 15 -75.22 2.19 -32.52
N GLU A 16 -75.93 2.26 -33.64
CA GLU A 16 -77.38 1.98 -33.75
C GLU A 16 -77.68 0.52 -34.16
N LEU A 17 -76.65 -0.25 -34.50
CA LEU A 17 -76.80 -1.65 -34.84
C LEU A 17 -77.11 -2.50 -33.60
N THR A 18 -78.13 -3.33 -33.73
CA THR A 18 -78.49 -4.35 -32.75
C THR A 18 -78.81 -5.64 -33.49
N VAL A 19 -78.68 -6.78 -32.80
CA VAL A 19 -79.01 -8.13 -33.31
C VAL A 19 -80.35 -8.18 -34.07
N ASN A 20 -81.37 -7.48 -33.56
CA ASN A 20 -82.69 -7.42 -34.18
C ASN A 20 -82.71 -6.49 -35.42
N ASN A 21 -82.14 -5.28 -35.30
CA ASN A 21 -82.09 -4.30 -36.39
C ASN A 21 -81.34 -4.85 -37.62
N VAL A 22 -80.24 -5.59 -37.41
CA VAL A 22 -79.48 -6.24 -38.50
C VAL A 22 -80.34 -7.24 -39.25
N GLN A 23 -81.03 -8.14 -38.54
CA GLN A 23 -81.89 -9.14 -39.19
C GLN A 23 -83.06 -8.48 -39.93
N ASP A 24 -83.74 -7.52 -39.32
CA ASP A 24 -84.90 -6.84 -39.92
C ASP A 24 -84.52 -5.99 -41.16
N ALA A 25 -83.32 -5.40 -41.17
CA ALA A 25 -82.82 -4.66 -42.32
C ALA A 25 -82.43 -5.60 -43.47
N LEU A 26 -81.63 -6.63 -43.20
CA LEU A 26 -81.09 -7.53 -44.23
C LEU A 26 -82.10 -8.57 -44.72
N LYS A 27 -83.11 -8.97 -43.93
CA LYS A 27 -84.21 -9.84 -44.38
C LYS A 27 -85.21 -9.12 -45.29
N ALA A 28 -85.28 -7.80 -45.24
CA ALA A 28 -86.12 -7.00 -46.14
C ALA A 28 -85.56 -6.86 -47.57
N ILE A 29 -84.32 -7.31 -47.81
CA ILE A 29 -83.63 -7.18 -49.09
C ILE A 29 -83.70 -8.51 -49.87
N PRO A 30 -84.11 -8.51 -51.16
CA PRO A 30 -84.28 -9.73 -51.96
C PRO A 30 -83.03 -10.14 -52.75
N ASP A 31 -81.98 -9.32 -52.75
CA ASP A 31 -80.73 -9.57 -53.50
C ASP A 31 -79.70 -10.25 -52.59
N ASP A 32 -79.52 -11.56 -52.76
CA ASP A 32 -78.61 -12.37 -51.95
C ASP A 32 -77.13 -11.99 -52.17
N LEU A 33 -76.75 -11.59 -53.39
CA LEU A 33 -75.40 -11.13 -53.70
C LEU A 33 -75.11 -9.82 -52.98
N TRP A 34 -76.03 -8.86 -53.04
CA TRP A 34 -75.89 -7.59 -52.34
C TRP A 34 -75.83 -7.79 -50.82
N VAL A 35 -76.64 -8.69 -50.25
CA VAL A 35 -76.62 -8.96 -48.80
C VAL A 35 -75.32 -9.64 -48.38
N SER A 36 -74.83 -10.68 -49.08
CA SER A 36 -73.55 -11.31 -48.74
C SER A 36 -72.36 -10.36 -48.93
N ALA A 37 -72.40 -9.47 -49.93
CA ALA A 37 -71.41 -8.39 -50.09
C ALA A 37 -71.49 -7.38 -48.92
N ALA A 38 -72.67 -6.91 -48.55
CA ALA A 38 -72.87 -5.96 -47.44
C ALA A 38 -72.46 -6.54 -46.07
N CYS A 39 -72.65 -7.85 -45.86
CA CYS A 39 -72.13 -8.59 -44.70
C CYS A 39 -70.60 -8.78 -44.72
N THR A 40 -69.96 -8.59 -45.89
CA THR A 40 -68.50 -8.67 -46.07
C THR A 40 -67.84 -7.28 -46.07
N ASP A 41 -68.60 -6.22 -46.34
CA ASP A 41 -68.14 -4.84 -46.25
C ASP A 41 -68.21 -4.31 -44.80
N ARG A 42 -69.35 -4.50 -44.13
CA ARG A 42 -69.59 -3.92 -42.79
C ARG A 42 -69.00 -4.77 -41.66
N LEU A 43 -68.22 -4.12 -40.80
CA LEU A 43 -67.55 -4.71 -39.64
C LEU A 43 -67.81 -3.85 -38.39
N VAL A 44 -68.09 -4.52 -37.27
CA VAL A 44 -68.53 -3.89 -36.00
C VAL A 44 -67.83 -4.59 -34.84
N ASP A 45 -67.49 -3.85 -33.78
CA ASP A 45 -66.76 -4.41 -32.63
C ASP A 45 -67.64 -5.19 -31.61
N ASP A 46 -68.96 -5.05 -31.68
CA ASP A 46 -69.88 -5.86 -30.87
C ASP A 46 -69.92 -7.31 -31.39
N LEU A 47 -69.37 -8.22 -30.57
CA LEU A 47 -69.28 -9.67 -30.82
C LEU A 47 -70.62 -10.34 -31.16
N SER A 48 -71.73 -9.82 -30.63
CA SER A 48 -73.08 -10.36 -30.84
C SER A 48 -73.69 -9.84 -32.14
N VAL A 49 -73.51 -8.55 -32.46
CA VAL A 49 -73.93 -7.94 -33.72
C VAL A 49 -73.12 -8.51 -34.89
N GLN A 50 -71.79 -8.57 -34.78
CA GLN A 50 -70.91 -9.07 -35.83
C GLN A 50 -71.17 -10.55 -36.14
N ARG A 51 -71.47 -11.37 -35.12
CA ARG A 51 -71.88 -12.78 -35.31
C ARG A 51 -73.15 -12.91 -36.14
N VAL A 52 -74.09 -11.98 -35.98
CA VAL A 52 -75.36 -11.97 -36.72
C VAL A 52 -75.18 -11.43 -38.14
N ILE A 53 -74.31 -10.43 -38.35
CA ILE A 53 -73.94 -9.95 -39.70
C ILE A 53 -73.32 -11.10 -40.51
N LEU A 54 -72.31 -11.80 -39.98
CA LEU A 54 -71.71 -12.95 -40.64
C LEU A 54 -72.73 -14.08 -40.86
N GLY A 55 -73.53 -14.40 -39.83
CA GLY A 55 -74.56 -15.45 -39.91
C GLY A 55 -75.58 -15.22 -41.03
N VAL A 56 -76.06 -13.99 -41.22
CA VAL A 56 -76.99 -13.65 -42.32
C VAL A 56 -76.32 -13.79 -43.69
N GLY A 57 -75.06 -13.37 -43.83
CA GLY A 57 -74.31 -13.54 -45.09
C GLY A 57 -74.06 -15.01 -45.46
N LEU A 58 -73.92 -15.89 -44.45
CA LEU A 58 -73.81 -17.33 -44.62
C LEU A 58 -75.17 -18.00 -44.91
N GLU A 59 -76.27 -17.51 -44.31
CA GLU A 59 -77.64 -17.92 -44.62
C GLU A 59 -77.99 -17.62 -46.09
N ARG A 60 -77.67 -16.42 -46.59
CA ARG A 60 -77.94 -16.03 -47.99
C ARG A 60 -77.07 -16.75 -49.02
N SER A 61 -75.83 -17.10 -48.70
CA SER A 61 -74.95 -17.84 -49.62
C SER A 61 -75.19 -19.36 -49.64
N GLN A 62 -75.92 -19.92 -48.68
CA GLN A 62 -76.19 -21.35 -48.54
C GLN A 62 -76.83 -22.00 -49.79
N PRO A 63 -77.85 -21.42 -50.46
CA PRO A 63 -78.45 -22.03 -51.66
C PRO A 63 -77.48 -22.13 -52.84
N THR A 64 -76.45 -21.27 -52.88
CA THR A 64 -75.39 -21.34 -53.89
C THR A 64 -74.45 -22.51 -53.62
N MET A 65 -74.12 -22.80 -52.35
CA MET A 65 -73.30 -23.98 -52.03
C MET A 65 -74.03 -25.27 -52.38
N GLU A 66 -75.34 -25.33 -52.22
CA GLU A 66 -76.12 -26.49 -52.64
C GLU A 66 -76.10 -26.67 -54.17
N ARG A 67 -76.12 -25.58 -54.96
CA ARG A 67 -75.91 -25.67 -56.42
C ARG A 67 -74.51 -26.17 -56.77
N VAL A 68 -73.46 -25.56 -56.21
CA VAL A 68 -72.07 -25.93 -56.51
C VAL A 68 -71.71 -27.33 -56.02
N LYS A 69 -72.22 -27.77 -54.85
CA LYS A 69 -72.04 -29.14 -54.34
C LYS A 69 -72.68 -30.18 -55.24
N ASN A 70 -73.81 -29.86 -55.88
CA ASN A 70 -74.48 -30.75 -56.85
C ASN A 70 -73.79 -30.80 -58.22
N LEU A 71 -72.85 -29.89 -58.52
CA LEU A 71 -72.00 -29.92 -59.72
C LEU A 71 -70.68 -30.70 -59.51
N LEU A 72 -70.29 -30.93 -58.26
CA LEU A 72 -69.10 -31.71 -57.92
C LEU A 72 -69.39 -33.22 -57.96
N PRO A 73 -68.53 -34.04 -58.58
CA PRO A 73 -68.64 -35.49 -58.51
C PRO A 73 -68.38 -35.97 -57.08
N SER A 74 -69.10 -37.01 -56.64
CA SER A 74 -68.85 -37.67 -55.36
C SER A 74 -67.46 -38.31 -55.34
N GLU A 75 -66.57 -37.74 -54.52
CA GLU A 75 -65.31 -38.28 -53.99
C GLU A 75 -64.63 -39.42 -54.77
N ASP A 76 -63.63 -39.06 -55.58
CA ASP A 76 -62.34 -39.78 -55.77
C ASP A 76 -61.49 -39.19 -56.92
N TYR A 77 -62.09 -38.46 -57.88
CA TYR A 77 -61.42 -37.98 -59.11
C TYR A 77 -61.61 -36.48 -59.40
N ALA A 78 -61.57 -35.63 -58.37
CA ALA A 78 -61.77 -34.18 -58.50
C ALA A 78 -60.46 -33.41 -58.82
N GLY A 79 -60.03 -33.46 -60.08
CA GLY A 79 -58.88 -32.71 -60.61
C GLY A 79 -59.28 -31.63 -61.63
N GLU A 80 -58.54 -31.56 -62.73
CA GLU A 80 -58.72 -30.56 -63.81
C GLU A 80 -60.15 -30.53 -64.38
N THR A 81 -60.82 -31.68 -64.49
CA THR A 81 -62.20 -31.80 -65.01
C THR A 81 -63.22 -31.06 -64.14
N SER A 82 -63.11 -31.15 -62.82
CA SER A 82 -63.97 -30.40 -61.89
C SER A 82 -63.69 -28.90 -61.98
N ILE A 83 -62.42 -28.51 -62.05
CA ILE A 83 -62.01 -27.09 -62.22
C ILE A 83 -62.61 -26.54 -63.52
N GLN A 84 -62.46 -27.24 -64.64
CA GLN A 84 -62.96 -26.82 -65.96
C GLN A 84 -64.49 -26.66 -65.95
N THR A 85 -65.22 -27.66 -65.42
CA THR A 85 -66.68 -27.65 -65.38
C THR A 85 -67.23 -26.52 -64.51
N LEU A 86 -66.61 -26.25 -63.36
CA LEU A 86 -66.96 -25.11 -62.51
C LEU A 86 -66.56 -23.77 -63.13
N THR A 87 -65.42 -23.71 -63.81
CA THR A 87 -64.94 -22.50 -64.51
C THR A 87 -65.96 -22.05 -65.56
N ASP A 88 -66.50 -22.99 -66.33
CA ASP A 88 -67.49 -22.69 -67.37
C ASP A 88 -68.86 -22.36 -66.74
N TYR A 89 -69.27 -23.03 -65.66
CA TYR A 89 -70.46 -22.66 -64.87
C TYR A 89 -70.37 -21.24 -64.31
N PHE A 90 -69.23 -20.85 -63.74
CA PHE A 90 -69.01 -19.51 -63.18
C PHE A 90 -68.94 -18.42 -64.26
N LYS A 91 -68.63 -18.76 -65.52
CA LYS A 91 -68.75 -17.84 -66.67
C LYS A 91 -70.20 -17.63 -67.12
N GLU A 92 -71.07 -18.64 -66.99
CA GLU A 92 -72.51 -18.49 -67.23
C GLU A 92 -73.23 -17.80 -66.06
N LEU A 93 -72.78 -18.04 -64.82
CA LEU A 93 -73.37 -17.52 -63.57
C LEU A 93 -72.29 -16.87 -62.66
N PRO A 94 -71.77 -15.68 -63.02
CA PRO A 94 -70.74 -14.98 -62.23
C PRO A 94 -71.22 -14.55 -60.84
N VAL A 95 -72.55 -14.40 -60.66
CA VAL A 95 -73.19 -14.17 -59.35
C VAL A 95 -72.89 -15.30 -58.37
N ASP A 96 -72.88 -16.55 -58.83
CA ASP A 96 -72.60 -17.71 -57.98
C ASP A 96 -71.12 -17.76 -57.61
N ALA A 97 -70.21 -17.39 -58.52
CA ALA A 97 -68.77 -17.28 -58.26
C ALA A 97 -68.48 -16.22 -57.18
N GLN A 98 -69.12 -15.06 -57.27
CA GLN A 98 -69.01 -13.98 -56.28
C GLN A 98 -69.62 -14.39 -54.93
N LEU A 99 -70.75 -15.09 -54.91
CA LEU A 99 -71.34 -15.65 -53.69
C LEU A 99 -70.46 -16.75 -53.04
N CYS A 100 -69.78 -17.60 -53.82
CA CYS A 100 -68.76 -18.51 -53.31
C CYS A 100 -67.61 -17.74 -52.66
N HIS A 101 -67.07 -16.73 -53.33
CA HIS A 101 -65.96 -15.93 -52.81
C HIS A 101 -66.33 -15.18 -51.53
N PHE A 102 -67.46 -14.46 -51.50
CA PHE A 102 -67.95 -13.82 -50.28
C PHE A 102 -68.18 -14.82 -49.15
N ARG A 103 -68.72 -16.02 -49.44
CA ARG A 103 -68.88 -17.07 -48.42
C ARG A 103 -67.54 -17.50 -47.81
N ALA A 104 -66.52 -17.78 -48.63
CA ALA A 104 -65.20 -18.15 -48.12
C ALA A 104 -64.61 -17.06 -47.20
N VAL A 105 -64.80 -15.78 -47.54
CA VAL A 105 -64.37 -14.66 -46.68
C VAL A 105 -65.21 -14.55 -45.39
N LEU A 106 -66.53 -14.75 -45.47
CA LEU A 106 -67.42 -14.78 -44.31
C LEU A 106 -67.10 -15.95 -43.36
N LEU A 107 -66.68 -17.10 -43.89
CA LEU A 107 -66.23 -18.27 -43.12
C LEU A 107 -64.86 -18.03 -42.47
N LYS A 108 -63.85 -17.56 -43.23
CA LYS A 108 -62.57 -17.08 -42.68
C LYS A 108 -62.80 -16.11 -41.51
N ARG A 109 -63.70 -15.15 -41.66
CA ARG A 109 -64.05 -14.17 -40.61
C ARG A 109 -64.87 -14.76 -39.46
N LEU A 110 -65.71 -15.78 -39.70
CA LEU A 110 -66.44 -16.46 -38.62
C LEU A 110 -65.49 -17.24 -37.71
N ASP A 111 -64.53 -17.95 -38.28
CA ASP A 111 -63.50 -18.67 -37.50
C ASP A 111 -62.63 -17.69 -36.70
N ARG A 112 -62.23 -16.56 -37.30
CA ARG A 112 -61.54 -15.48 -36.59
C ARG A 112 -62.40 -14.86 -35.48
N LEU A 113 -63.69 -14.63 -35.72
CA LEU A 113 -64.63 -14.15 -34.68
C LEU A 113 -64.76 -15.18 -33.53
N ASN A 114 -64.75 -16.47 -33.83
CA ASN A 114 -64.77 -17.53 -32.81
C ASN A 114 -63.46 -17.55 -32.01
N ALA A 115 -62.30 -17.39 -32.67
CA ALA A 115 -61.01 -17.25 -32.00
C ALA A 115 -60.95 -16.00 -31.11
N TYR A 116 -61.42 -14.84 -31.59
CA TYR A 116 -61.50 -13.60 -30.79
C TYR A 116 -62.45 -13.75 -29.59
N VAL A 117 -63.58 -14.46 -29.75
CA VAL A 117 -64.46 -14.82 -28.63
C VAL A 117 -63.77 -15.78 -27.63
N GLU A 118 -62.79 -16.59 -28.04
CA GLU A 118 -61.93 -17.34 -27.11
C GLU A 118 -60.88 -16.45 -26.43
N ILE A 119 -60.22 -15.56 -27.18
CA ILE A 119 -59.27 -14.56 -26.67
C ILE A 119 -59.88 -13.71 -25.54
N CYS A 120 -61.12 -13.25 -25.70
CA CYS A 120 -61.80 -12.44 -24.68
C CYS A 120 -62.21 -13.19 -23.40
N LYS A 121 -62.00 -14.51 -23.29
CA LYS A 121 -62.31 -15.29 -22.06
C LYS A 121 -61.18 -15.27 -21.04
N GLU A 122 -59.93 -15.13 -21.50
CA GLU A 122 -58.72 -15.22 -20.68
C GLU A 122 -57.86 -13.95 -20.84
N PRO A 123 -58.38 -12.74 -20.56
CA PRO A 123 -57.60 -11.50 -20.61
C PRO A 123 -56.51 -11.51 -19.52
N PRO A 124 -55.35 -10.86 -19.76
CA PRO A 124 -54.32 -10.70 -18.74
C PRO A 124 -54.87 -9.91 -17.53
N SER A 125 -54.64 -10.44 -16.34
CA SER A 125 -55.10 -9.85 -15.09
C SER A 125 -54.01 -8.99 -14.46
N ILE A 126 -54.20 -7.67 -14.46
CA ILE A 126 -53.33 -6.76 -13.71
C ILE A 126 -53.79 -6.72 -12.24
N PRO A 127 -52.90 -6.97 -11.26
CA PRO A 127 -53.18 -6.69 -9.85
C PRO A 127 -53.19 -5.17 -9.65
N VAL A 128 -54.27 -4.64 -9.09
CA VAL A 128 -54.31 -3.23 -8.67
C VAL A 128 -53.69 -3.17 -7.27
N GLU A 129 -52.49 -2.59 -7.18
CA GLU A 129 -51.95 -2.12 -5.90
C GLU A 129 -52.83 -0.96 -5.41
N GLU A 130 -53.33 -1.05 -4.18
CA GLU A 130 -54.02 0.09 -3.55
C GLU A 130 -52.96 1.10 -3.09
N ASP A 131 -53.06 2.34 -3.57
CA ASP A 131 -52.33 3.49 -3.02
C ASP A 131 -52.63 3.60 -1.52
N LYS A 132 -51.78 3.02 -0.68
CA LYS A 132 -51.83 3.20 0.78
C LYS A 132 -51.44 4.64 1.09
N GLU A 133 -52.44 5.51 1.23
CA GLU A 133 -52.24 6.86 1.77
C GLU A 133 -51.45 6.77 3.08
N MET A 134 -50.37 7.55 3.17
CA MET A 134 -49.43 7.54 4.29
C MET A 134 -50.16 7.82 5.62
N VAL A 135 -50.19 6.82 6.49
CA VAL A 135 -50.50 6.97 7.91
C VAL A 135 -49.23 6.59 8.67
N ASP A 136 -48.62 7.56 9.35
CA ASP A 136 -47.40 7.36 10.12
C ASP A 136 -47.65 6.45 11.34
N GLU A 137 -46.98 5.29 11.42
CA GLU A 137 -46.73 4.53 12.66
C GLU A 137 -45.46 3.65 12.47
N ASP A 138 -44.75 3.35 13.55
CA ASP A 138 -43.31 2.99 13.53
C ASP A 138 -42.95 1.59 12.96
N PRO A 139 -41.76 1.42 12.34
CA PRO A 139 -41.30 0.14 11.79
C PRO A 139 -40.51 -0.71 12.80
N GLU A 140 -41.21 -1.53 13.59
CA GLU A 140 -40.60 -2.60 14.40
C GLU A 140 -40.74 -3.96 13.66
N TRP A 141 -39.62 -4.57 13.27
CA TRP A 141 -39.58 -5.77 12.41
C TRP A 141 -39.58 -7.07 13.25
N GLU A 142 -40.66 -7.84 13.20
CA GLU A 142 -40.70 -9.24 13.66
C GLU A 142 -41.34 -10.15 12.59
N ASP A 143 -40.54 -10.57 11.59
CA ASP A 143 -40.90 -11.68 10.70
C ASP A 143 -40.62 -13.03 11.41
N ASP A 144 -41.66 -13.69 11.93
CA ASP A 144 -41.61 -15.10 12.33
C ASP A 144 -42.07 -16.00 11.17
N PRO A 145 -41.16 -16.73 10.49
CA PRO A 145 -41.51 -17.58 9.36
C PRO A 145 -42.28 -18.87 9.73
N TRP A 146 -42.66 -19.07 11.01
CA TRP A 146 -43.40 -20.24 11.49
C TRP A 146 -44.78 -19.93 12.07
N ALA A 147 -45.27 -18.69 11.94
CA ALA A 147 -46.59 -18.28 12.40
C ALA A 147 -47.74 -18.85 11.54
N GLU A 148 -48.18 -20.08 11.82
CA GLU A 148 -49.41 -20.66 11.25
C GLU A 148 -50.62 -19.75 11.56
N SER A 149 -51.16 -19.10 10.53
CA SER A 149 -52.38 -18.28 10.64
C SER A 149 -53.42 -18.64 9.57
N ASP A 150 -54.67 -18.84 10.01
CA ASP A 150 -55.83 -19.14 9.15
C ASP A 150 -56.22 -17.91 8.32
N ALA A 151 -55.46 -17.61 7.27
CA ALA A 151 -55.75 -16.56 6.31
C ALA A 151 -56.90 -16.96 5.36
N GLY A 152 -58.12 -16.51 5.66
CA GLY A 152 -59.24 -16.59 4.72
C GLY A 152 -58.94 -15.84 3.40
N PRO A 153 -59.54 -16.26 2.26
CA PRO A 153 -59.10 -15.82 0.93
C PRO A 153 -59.31 -14.32 0.70
N VAL A 154 -58.20 -13.56 0.73
CA VAL A 154 -58.15 -12.15 0.38
C VAL A 154 -58.46 -12.00 -1.11
N THR A 155 -59.61 -11.38 -1.42
CA THR A 155 -60.11 -11.24 -2.79
C THR A 155 -59.56 -9.96 -3.43
N LEU A 156 -58.33 -10.05 -3.93
CA LEU A 156 -57.71 -9.01 -4.77
C LEU A 156 -58.63 -8.65 -5.95
N ARG A 157 -58.84 -7.35 -6.18
CA ARG A 157 -59.66 -6.85 -7.28
C ARG A 157 -58.79 -6.67 -8.53
N THR A 158 -58.87 -7.61 -9.46
CA THR A 158 -58.22 -7.50 -10.76
C THR A 158 -59.07 -6.71 -11.75
N THR A 159 -58.43 -5.88 -12.57
CA THR A 159 -59.07 -5.17 -13.68
C THR A 159 -58.81 -5.90 -14.99
N THR A 160 -59.85 -6.18 -15.77
CA THR A 160 -59.73 -6.83 -17.08
C THR A 160 -59.31 -5.83 -18.16
N VAL A 161 -58.12 -6.02 -18.72
CA VAL A 161 -57.61 -5.23 -19.85
C VAL A 161 -58.38 -5.60 -21.13
N PRO A 162 -58.81 -4.65 -21.97
CA PRO A 162 -59.38 -4.96 -23.29
C PRO A 162 -58.30 -5.41 -24.29
N PRO A 163 -58.63 -6.23 -25.30
CA PRO A 163 -57.66 -6.70 -26.30
C PRO A 163 -56.99 -5.53 -27.06
N PRO A 164 -55.70 -5.66 -27.43
CA PRO A 164 -54.92 -4.57 -28.03
C PRO A 164 -55.29 -4.26 -29.49
N VAL A 165 -56.11 -5.11 -30.12
CA VAL A 165 -56.65 -4.93 -31.47
C VAL A 165 -58.17 -5.02 -31.35
N PRO A 166 -58.96 -4.06 -31.89
CA PRO A 166 -60.41 -4.16 -31.93
C PRO A 166 -60.85 -5.29 -32.87
N LEU A 167 -62.09 -5.77 -32.73
CA LEU A 167 -62.59 -6.92 -33.47
C LEU A 167 -62.65 -6.65 -34.99
N SER A 168 -63.07 -5.44 -35.37
CA SER A 168 -63.12 -4.97 -36.76
C SER A 168 -61.76 -5.09 -37.47
N ASP A 169 -60.69 -4.57 -36.86
CA ASP A 169 -59.31 -4.72 -37.36
C ASP A 169 -58.84 -6.17 -37.28
N PHE A 170 -59.15 -6.90 -36.20
CA PHE A 170 -58.78 -8.31 -36.05
C PHE A 170 -59.46 -9.24 -37.06
N LEU A 171 -60.55 -8.83 -37.72
CA LEU A 171 -61.19 -9.61 -38.78
C LEU A 171 -60.57 -9.38 -40.18
N THR A 172 -59.75 -8.34 -40.36
CA THR A 172 -59.18 -7.93 -41.66
C THR A 172 -57.66 -8.02 -41.74
N THR A 173 -56.97 -7.67 -40.65
CA THR A 173 -55.51 -7.70 -40.49
C THR A 173 -54.92 -9.09 -40.80
N ASP A 174 -53.65 -9.20 -41.20
CA ASP A 174 -52.97 -10.51 -41.32
C ASP A 174 -52.94 -11.24 -39.96
N LEU A 175 -53.11 -12.57 -39.97
CA LEU A 175 -53.01 -13.39 -38.75
C LEU A 175 -51.60 -13.34 -38.15
N LEU A 176 -50.55 -13.21 -38.97
CA LEU A 176 -49.17 -13.07 -38.49
C LEU A 176 -48.96 -11.73 -37.78
N HIS A 177 -49.47 -10.62 -38.33
CA HIS A 177 -49.43 -9.32 -37.65
C HIS A 177 -50.23 -9.33 -36.35
N SER A 178 -51.40 -9.99 -36.36
CA SER A 178 -52.22 -10.20 -35.16
C SER A 178 -51.44 -10.97 -34.08
N ALA A 179 -50.67 -12.00 -34.47
CA ALA A 179 -49.79 -12.74 -33.57
C ALA A 179 -48.66 -11.86 -33.00
N PHE A 180 -48.01 -11.02 -33.83
CA PHE A 180 -46.96 -10.09 -33.36
C PHE A 180 -47.50 -9.05 -32.38
N ILE A 181 -48.68 -8.47 -32.61
CA ILE A 181 -49.29 -7.51 -31.67
C ILE A 181 -49.58 -8.21 -30.33
N LEU A 182 -50.15 -9.42 -30.34
CA LEU A 182 -50.41 -10.17 -29.11
C LEU A 182 -49.11 -10.56 -28.37
N ALA A 183 -48.03 -10.89 -29.10
CA ALA A 183 -46.72 -11.17 -28.51
C ALA A 183 -46.09 -9.94 -27.83
N ILE A 184 -46.08 -8.79 -28.54
CA ILE A 184 -45.52 -7.52 -28.04
C ILE A 184 -46.28 -7.02 -26.81
N HIS A 185 -47.61 -7.12 -26.82
CA HIS A 185 -48.47 -6.72 -25.70
C HIS A 185 -48.61 -7.77 -24.59
N GLN A 186 -47.89 -8.90 -24.66
CA GLN A 186 -47.87 -9.96 -23.64
C GLN A 186 -49.19 -10.73 -23.44
N TRP A 187 -50.04 -10.78 -24.47
CA TRP A 187 -51.31 -11.52 -24.46
C TRP A 187 -51.09 -13.01 -24.79
N PHE A 188 -50.32 -13.72 -23.98
CA PHE A 188 -49.89 -15.09 -24.29
C PHE A 188 -51.03 -16.13 -24.27
N SER A 189 -52.06 -15.94 -23.44
CA SER A 189 -53.31 -16.72 -23.47
C SER A 189 -54.01 -16.60 -24.82
N ALA A 190 -54.08 -15.40 -25.38
CA ALA A 190 -54.66 -15.12 -26.67
C ALA A 190 -53.81 -15.65 -27.83
N LEU A 191 -52.48 -15.52 -27.72
CA LEU A 191 -51.53 -16.06 -28.68
C LEU A 191 -51.58 -17.59 -28.75
N ARG A 192 -51.77 -18.27 -27.60
CA ARG A 192 -52.07 -19.71 -27.50
C ARG A 192 -53.32 -20.08 -28.27
N VAL A 193 -54.43 -19.36 -28.07
CA VAL A 193 -55.68 -19.56 -28.83
C VAL A 193 -55.45 -19.37 -30.33
N LEU A 194 -54.76 -18.30 -30.72
CA LEU A 194 -54.50 -17.98 -32.12
C LEU A 194 -53.66 -19.08 -32.83
N ILE A 195 -52.59 -19.55 -32.19
CA ILE A 195 -51.73 -20.62 -32.69
C ILE A 195 -52.46 -21.97 -32.67
N TYR A 196 -53.27 -22.27 -31.66
CA TYR A 196 -54.07 -23.50 -31.62
C TYR A 196 -55.13 -23.54 -32.74
N ARG A 197 -55.82 -22.42 -33.01
CA ARG A 197 -56.91 -22.35 -34.00
C ARG A 197 -56.44 -22.12 -35.44
N HIS A 198 -55.31 -21.45 -35.65
CA HIS A 198 -54.81 -21.08 -36.98
C HIS A 198 -53.36 -21.53 -37.23
N GLY A 199 -52.88 -22.51 -36.46
CA GLY A 199 -51.49 -22.99 -36.48
C GLY A 199 -50.99 -23.47 -37.84
N ALA A 200 -51.86 -23.99 -38.71
CA ALA A 200 -51.50 -24.39 -40.07
C ALA A 200 -50.93 -23.22 -40.92
N TYR A 201 -51.32 -21.97 -40.63
CA TYR A 201 -50.77 -20.76 -41.26
C TYR A 201 -49.61 -20.15 -40.46
N LEU A 202 -49.67 -20.21 -39.12
CA LEU A 202 -48.69 -19.55 -38.24
C LEU A 202 -47.42 -20.37 -37.98
N TRP A 203 -47.46 -21.70 -38.14
CA TRP A 203 -46.34 -22.60 -37.82
C TRP A 203 -45.01 -22.27 -38.54
N PRO A 204 -44.97 -21.91 -39.84
CA PRO A 204 -43.72 -21.53 -40.50
C PRO A 204 -43.06 -20.27 -39.93
N HIS A 205 -43.79 -19.48 -39.14
CA HIS A 205 -43.33 -18.22 -38.55
C HIS A 205 -43.16 -18.29 -37.02
N ARG A 206 -43.23 -19.48 -36.42
CA ARG A 206 -43.23 -19.69 -34.97
C ARG A 206 -42.05 -19.03 -34.24
N PHE A 207 -40.83 -19.14 -34.78
CA PHE A 207 -39.66 -18.49 -34.20
C PHE A 207 -39.71 -16.97 -34.36
N THR A 208 -40.18 -16.46 -35.50
CA THR A 208 -40.40 -15.02 -35.68
C THR A 208 -41.41 -14.47 -34.66
N ILE A 209 -42.48 -15.22 -34.36
CA ILE A 209 -43.47 -14.85 -33.34
C ILE A 209 -42.83 -14.83 -31.93
N LEU A 210 -42.03 -15.84 -31.59
CA LEU A 210 -41.28 -15.88 -30.32
C LEU A 210 -40.24 -14.76 -30.22
N GLU A 211 -39.60 -14.38 -31.32
CA GLU A 211 -38.61 -13.29 -31.35
C GLU A 211 -39.23 -11.92 -31.02
N HIS A 212 -40.51 -11.71 -31.39
CA HIS A 212 -41.28 -10.50 -31.08
C HIS A 212 -41.79 -10.42 -29.63
N ILE A 213 -41.64 -11.47 -28.82
CA ILE A 213 -41.89 -11.38 -27.37
C ILE A 213 -40.81 -10.48 -26.76
N PRO A 214 -41.16 -9.44 -25.97
CA PRO A 214 -40.17 -8.52 -25.41
C PRO A 214 -39.14 -9.24 -24.52
N ALA A 215 -37.86 -8.87 -24.64
CA ALA A 215 -36.73 -9.53 -23.99
C ALA A 215 -36.72 -9.45 -22.45
N TYR A 216 -37.69 -8.76 -21.83
CA TYR A 216 -37.85 -8.64 -20.39
C TYR A 216 -38.98 -9.50 -19.80
N VAL A 217 -39.72 -10.24 -20.63
CA VAL A 217 -40.82 -11.11 -20.17
C VAL A 217 -40.27 -12.41 -19.60
N ASN A 218 -40.76 -12.81 -18.43
CA ASN A 218 -40.41 -14.09 -17.83
C ASN A 218 -40.91 -15.27 -18.71
N PRO A 219 -40.03 -16.21 -19.09
CA PRO A 219 -40.42 -17.44 -19.80
C PRO A 219 -41.55 -18.22 -19.17
N THR A 220 -41.80 -18.13 -17.85
CA THR A 220 -42.96 -18.75 -17.19
C THR A 220 -44.29 -18.41 -17.84
N ASP A 221 -44.41 -17.21 -18.42
CA ASP A 221 -45.69 -16.65 -18.84
C ASP A 221 -46.07 -17.10 -20.27
N TYR A 222 -45.08 -17.57 -21.03
CA TYR A 222 -45.22 -18.03 -22.41
C TYR A 222 -44.58 -19.40 -22.69
N HIS A 223 -44.15 -20.15 -21.66
CA HIS A 223 -43.43 -21.42 -21.81
C HIS A 223 -44.14 -22.45 -22.71
N PHE A 224 -45.48 -22.47 -22.70
CA PHE A 224 -46.31 -23.33 -23.56
C PHE A 224 -46.26 -22.98 -25.06
N LEU A 225 -45.54 -21.93 -25.45
CA LEU A 225 -45.22 -21.58 -26.84
C LEU A 225 -43.78 -21.93 -27.24
N LEU A 226 -42.93 -22.33 -26.27
CA LEU A 226 -41.52 -22.65 -26.53
C LEU A 226 -41.38 -24.04 -27.20
N PRO A 227 -40.36 -24.23 -28.06
CA PRO A 227 -40.18 -25.48 -28.79
C PRO A 227 -39.61 -26.59 -27.91
N SER A 228 -40.26 -27.76 -27.90
CA SER A 228 -39.78 -28.98 -27.24
C SER A 228 -39.13 -29.94 -28.23
N CYS A 229 -38.25 -30.82 -27.73
CA CYS A 229 -37.63 -31.88 -28.53
C CYS A 229 -38.27 -33.25 -28.21
N ASP A 230 -38.72 -33.97 -29.24
CA ASP A 230 -39.11 -35.37 -29.08
C ASP A 230 -37.86 -36.26 -29.01
N THR A 231 -37.80 -37.08 -27.96
CA THR A 231 -36.69 -38.00 -27.69
C THR A 231 -36.66 -39.23 -28.60
N LEU A 232 -37.76 -39.53 -29.31
CA LEU A 232 -37.83 -40.68 -30.23
C LEU A 232 -37.37 -40.32 -31.65
N THR A 233 -37.72 -39.14 -32.14
CA THR A 233 -37.29 -38.63 -33.46
C THR A 233 -36.02 -37.78 -33.42
N ASN A 234 -35.64 -37.27 -32.25
CA ASN A 234 -34.54 -36.30 -32.06
C ASN A 234 -34.76 -35.03 -32.90
N SER A 235 -36.01 -34.58 -32.96
CA SER A 235 -36.49 -33.42 -33.72
C SER A 235 -37.55 -32.64 -32.94
N GLU A 236 -37.85 -31.44 -33.42
CA GLU A 236 -38.86 -30.56 -32.84
C GLU A 236 -40.25 -31.19 -32.78
N GLN A 237 -40.87 -31.13 -31.61
CA GLN A 237 -42.24 -31.59 -31.43
C GLN A 237 -43.22 -30.56 -32.02
N ARG A 238 -44.01 -30.98 -33.01
CA ARG A 238 -45.09 -30.16 -33.56
C ARG A 238 -46.19 -29.95 -32.52
N LEU A 239 -46.69 -28.73 -32.38
CA LEU A 239 -47.88 -28.43 -31.58
C LEU A 239 -49.15 -29.03 -32.23
N ASP A 240 -50.05 -29.55 -31.40
CA ASP A 240 -51.39 -29.97 -31.83
C ASP A 240 -52.26 -28.74 -32.19
N PHE A 241 -52.93 -28.78 -33.35
CA PHE A 241 -53.84 -27.71 -33.80
C PHE A 241 -55.29 -28.17 -33.73
N GLY A 242 -56.18 -27.28 -33.28
CA GLY A 242 -57.61 -27.54 -33.12
C GLY A 242 -58.47 -26.74 -34.09
N GLU A 243 -58.71 -27.32 -35.27
CA GLU A 243 -59.55 -26.75 -36.32
C GLU A 243 -60.97 -26.42 -35.81
N TRP A 244 -61.55 -25.34 -36.32
CA TRP A 244 -62.90 -24.91 -35.96
C TRP A 244 -64.01 -25.79 -36.57
N ARG A 245 -63.70 -26.48 -37.67
CA ARG A 245 -64.64 -27.20 -38.54
C ARG A 245 -63.97 -28.48 -39.02
N SER A 246 -64.67 -29.62 -38.96
CA SER A 246 -64.13 -30.94 -39.31
C SER A 246 -64.18 -31.28 -40.81
N GLU A 247 -64.87 -30.45 -41.59
CA GLU A 247 -64.97 -30.52 -43.05
C GLU A 247 -64.89 -29.08 -43.57
N ASN A 248 -64.11 -28.86 -44.64
CA ASN A 248 -64.05 -27.56 -45.30
C ASN A 248 -65.35 -27.29 -46.07
N ASP A 249 -65.78 -26.02 -46.13
CA ASP A 249 -66.94 -25.66 -46.94
C ASP A 249 -66.60 -25.76 -48.43
N VAL A 250 -67.61 -26.00 -49.26
CA VAL A 250 -67.45 -26.13 -50.71
C VAL A 250 -66.80 -24.88 -51.33
N SER A 251 -67.05 -23.69 -50.77
CA SER A 251 -66.41 -22.44 -51.18
C SER A 251 -64.90 -22.35 -50.91
N GLU A 252 -64.36 -23.20 -50.02
CA GLU A 252 -62.95 -23.19 -49.60
C GLU A 252 -62.10 -24.27 -50.29
N LEU A 253 -62.73 -25.16 -51.07
CA LEU A 253 -62.03 -26.23 -51.78
C LEU A 253 -61.08 -25.65 -52.85
N PRO A 254 -59.81 -26.11 -52.94
CA PRO A 254 -58.83 -25.52 -53.87
C PRO A 254 -59.27 -25.50 -55.33
N HIS A 255 -59.99 -26.54 -55.78
CA HIS A 255 -60.50 -26.59 -57.16
C HIS A 255 -61.67 -25.63 -57.41
N VAL A 256 -62.45 -25.27 -56.38
CA VAL A 256 -63.50 -24.23 -56.47
C VAL A 256 -62.84 -22.86 -56.52
N HIS A 257 -61.86 -22.58 -55.67
CA HIS A 257 -61.11 -21.32 -55.69
C HIS A 257 -60.41 -21.10 -57.04
N LEU A 258 -59.70 -22.10 -57.57
CA LEU A 258 -59.08 -22.03 -58.90
C LEU A 258 -60.11 -21.83 -60.02
N ALA A 259 -61.29 -22.45 -59.93
CA ALA A 259 -62.35 -22.25 -60.93
C ALA A 259 -62.94 -20.84 -60.90
N ILE A 260 -63.05 -20.21 -59.72
CA ILE A 260 -63.46 -18.81 -59.58
C ILE A 260 -62.41 -17.89 -60.23
N LEU A 261 -61.11 -18.09 -59.94
CA LEU A 261 -60.03 -17.31 -60.54
C LEU A 261 -59.99 -17.45 -62.08
N ASN A 262 -60.15 -18.67 -62.60
CA ASN A 262 -60.19 -18.95 -64.05
C ASN A 262 -61.47 -18.43 -64.77
N SER A 263 -62.43 -17.84 -64.03
CA SER A 263 -63.70 -17.35 -64.57
C SER A 263 -63.74 -15.86 -64.88
N ASP A 264 -62.72 -15.08 -64.48
CA ASP A 264 -62.69 -13.61 -64.46
C ASP A 264 -63.84 -12.93 -63.66
N ALA A 265 -64.71 -13.69 -62.99
CA ALA A 265 -65.90 -13.17 -62.30
C ALA A 265 -65.59 -12.24 -61.10
N LEU A 266 -64.34 -12.22 -60.62
CA LEU A 266 -63.88 -11.34 -59.54
C LEU A 266 -63.21 -10.04 -60.02
N SER A 267 -63.08 -9.79 -61.33
CA SER A 267 -62.35 -8.62 -61.88
C SER A 267 -62.83 -7.23 -61.39
N VAL A 268 -63.99 -7.14 -60.73
CA VAL A 268 -64.54 -5.92 -60.11
C VAL A 268 -64.17 -5.79 -58.62
N PHE A 269 -63.73 -6.87 -57.98
CA PHE A 269 -63.51 -7.03 -56.53
C PHE A 269 -62.06 -7.39 -56.15
N ASP A 270 -61.17 -7.68 -57.12
CA ASP A 270 -59.77 -8.10 -56.96
C ASP A 270 -58.92 -7.25 -55.98
N ALA A 271 -59.32 -6.01 -55.69
CA ALA A 271 -58.58 -5.10 -54.81
C ALA A 271 -58.85 -5.27 -53.30
N ILE A 272 -59.79 -6.13 -52.89
CA ILE A 272 -60.42 -6.02 -51.55
C ILE A 272 -60.11 -7.21 -50.60
N LEU A 273 -59.94 -8.45 -51.10
CA LEU A 273 -60.41 -9.64 -50.35
C LEU A 273 -59.40 -10.75 -49.97
N ASP A 274 -58.10 -10.58 -50.21
CA ASP A 274 -57.06 -11.30 -49.45
C ASP A 274 -55.79 -10.42 -49.32
N PRO A 275 -55.32 -10.11 -48.09
CA PRO A 275 -54.03 -9.45 -47.94
C PRO A 275 -52.90 -10.40 -48.39
N GLN A 276 -51.93 -9.89 -49.14
CA GLN A 276 -50.66 -10.59 -49.37
C GLN A 276 -50.03 -10.92 -48.01
N PRO A 277 -49.55 -12.16 -47.76
CA PRO A 277 -48.81 -12.49 -46.55
C PRO A 277 -47.66 -11.50 -46.35
N LEU A 278 -47.57 -10.89 -45.16
CA LEU A 278 -46.63 -9.80 -44.90
C LEU A 278 -45.16 -10.20 -45.06
N LEU A 279 -44.88 -11.48 -44.89
CA LEU A 279 -43.64 -12.15 -45.22
C LEU A 279 -43.98 -13.37 -46.08
N PRO A 280 -43.18 -13.71 -47.12
CA PRO A 280 -43.27 -15.03 -47.73
C PRO A 280 -42.95 -16.11 -46.66
N PRO A 281 -43.56 -17.31 -46.74
CA PRO A 281 -43.22 -18.38 -45.82
C PRO A 281 -41.73 -18.73 -45.98
N PRO A 282 -40.92 -18.75 -44.91
CA PRO A 282 -39.50 -19.07 -44.98
C PRO A 282 -39.31 -20.51 -45.48
N GLU A 283 -38.74 -20.66 -46.69
CA GLU A 283 -38.59 -21.94 -47.41
C GLU A 283 -37.79 -23.01 -46.63
N ALA A 284 -37.08 -22.62 -45.56
CA ALA A 284 -36.27 -23.50 -44.72
C ALA A 284 -36.79 -23.70 -43.28
N GLU A 285 -37.84 -22.99 -42.85
CA GLU A 285 -38.36 -23.05 -41.46
C GLU A 285 -39.77 -23.66 -41.38
N ALA A 286 -40.38 -24.04 -42.51
CA ALA A 286 -41.65 -24.76 -42.53
C ALA A 286 -41.55 -26.20 -41.96
N ASP A 287 -40.36 -26.82 -42.08
CA ASP A 287 -40.03 -28.14 -41.54
C ASP A 287 -39.72 -28.08 -40.03
N LEU A 288 -39.64 -29.26 -39.40
CA LEU A 288 -39.24 -29.42 -38.00
C LEU A 288 -37.71 -29.30 -37.87
N LEU A 289 -37.23 -28.54 -36.88
CA LEU A 289 -35.79 -28.48 -36.60
C LEU A 289 -35.26 -29.80 -36.03
N ASP A 290 -33.99 -30.07 -36.29
CA ASP A 290 -33.23 -31.10 -35.58
C ASP A 290 -32.94 -30.65 -34.14
N ALA A 291 -32.65 -31.59 -33.25
CA ALA A 291 -32.36 -31.27 -31.85
C ALA A 291 -31.19 -30.27 -31.71
N GLU A 292 -30.16 -30.34 -32.57
CA GLU A 292 -29.06 -29.37 -32.59
C GLU A 292 -29.51 -27.98 -33.08
N GLY A 293 -30.48 -27.92 -34.01
CA GLY A 293 -31.15 -26.70 -34.42
C GLY A 293 -31.94 -26.01 -33.30
N LEU A 294 -32.65 -26.79 -32.48
CA LEU A 294 -33.28 -26.27 -31.26
C LEU A 294 -32.23 -25.75 -30.26
N SER A 295 -31.16 -26.51 -29.99
CA SER A 295 -30.06 -26.05 -29.12
C SER A 295 -29.47 -24.73 -29.62
N ARG A 296 -29.23 -24.60 -30.94
CA ARG A 296 -28.73 -23.37 -31.58
C ARG A 296 -29.72 -22.22 -31.46
N TRP A 297 -31.03 -22.45 -31.60
CA TRP A 297 -32.05 -21.41 -31.40
C TRP A 297 -32.10 -20.90 -29.96
N TYR A 298 -32.13 -21.81 -28.97
CA TYR A 298 -32.08 -21.44 -27.56
C TYR A 298 -30.81 -20.65 -27.21
N GLN A 299 -29.64 -21.11 -27.67
CA GLN A 299 -28.36 -20.40 -27.46
C GLN A 299 -28.35 -19.00 -28.08
N LYS A 300 -28.90 -18.83 -29.30
CA LYS A 300 -29.08 -17.52 -29.94
C LYS A 300 -29.98 -16.62 -29.11
N ARG A 301 -31.19 -17.09 -28.75
CA ARG A 301 -32.19 -16.30 -28.02
C ARG A 301 -31.68 -15.86 -26.63
N VAL A 302 -30.86 -16.68 -25.96
CA VAL A 302 -30.15 -16.29 -24.74
C VAL A 302 -29.18 -15.13 -25.00
N GLN A 303 -28.34 -15.23 -26.04
CA GLN A 303 -27.39 -14.16 -26.37
C GLN A 303 -28.12 -12.86 -26.74
N ASP A 304 -29.17 -12.94 -27.57
CA ASP A 304 -30.01 -11.81 -27.97
C ASP A 304 -30.62 -11.09 -26.76
N ILE A 305 -31.08 -11.83 -25.74
CA ILE A 305 -31.66 -11.25 -24.51
C ILE A 305 -30.57 -10.65 -23.63
N ILE A 306 -29.45 -11.34 -23.38
CA ILE A 306 -28.35 -10.82 -22.54
C ILE A 306 -27.78 -9.53 -23.14
N GLU A 307 -27.55 -9.48 -24.45
CA GLU A 307 -27.03 -8.28 -25.12
C GLU A 307 -28.03 -7.10 -25.11
N ALA A 308 -29.34 -7.39 -25.05
CA ALA A 308 -30.38 -6.36 -25.06
C ALA A 308 -30.79 -5.86 -23.66
N THR A 309 -30.68 -6.68 -22.60
CA THR A 309 -31.23 -6.36 -21.27
C THR A 309 -30.30 -6.66 -20.09
N GLY A 310 -29.28 -7.50 -20.26
CA GLY A 310 -28.40 -7.94 -19.17
C GLY A 310 -29.03 -8.87 -18.12
N MET A 311 -30.31 -9.21 -18.21
CA MET A 311 -31.04 -9.95 -17.17
C MET A 311 -30.77 -11.46 -17.24
N VAL A 312 -30.03 -11.98 -16.26
CA VAL A 312 -29.50 -13.36 -16.26
C VAL A 312 -30.54 -14.37 -15.78
N ASP A 313 -31.47 -13.96 -14.93
CA ASP A 313 -32.59 -14.76 -14.43
C ASP A 313 -33.61 -15.12 -15.54
N VAL A 314 -33.95 -14.16 -16.40
CA VAL A 314 -34.85 -14.32 -17.57
C VAL A 314 -34.30 -15.34 -18.57
N VAL A 315 -32.97 -15.38 -18.77
CA VAL A 315 -32.35 -16.38 -19.65
C VAL A 315 -32.06 -17.71 -18.96
N LEU A 316 -31.80 -17.71 -17.65
CA LEU A 316 -31.65 -18.93 -16.87
C LEU A 316 -32.95 -19.73 -16.84
N THR A 317 -34.09 -19.08 -16.59
CA THR A 317 -35.42 -19.68 -16.64
C THR A 317 -35.78 -20.21 -18.04
N LEU A 318 -35.40 -19.49 -19.10
CA LEU A 318 -35.57 -19.94 -20.50
C LEU A 318 -34.81 -21.26 -20.76
N ILE A 319 -33.57 -21.35 -20.30
CA ILE A 319 -32.71 -22.53 -20.48
C ILE A 319 -33.13 -23.70 -19.58
N GLN A 320 -33.52 -23.44 -18.33
CA GLN A 320 -34.12 -24.45 -17.45
C GLN A 320 -35.39 -25.05 -18.07
N HIS A 321 -36.23 -24.22 -18.70
CA HIS A 321 -37.38 -24.73 -19.44
C HIS A 321 -36.96 -25.57 -20.66
N GLY A 322 -36.06 -25.09 -21.52
CA GLY A 322 -35.58 -25.85 -22.68
C GLY A 322 -34.99 -27.22 -22.31
N ALA A 323 -34.21 -27.29 -21.24
CA ALA A 323 -33.68 -28.54 -20.69
C ALA A 323 -34.81 -29.47 -20.18
N SER A 324 -35.84 -28.92 -19.53
CA SER A 324 -37.03 -29.70 -19.12
C SER A 324 -37.81 -30.28 -20.31
N GLN A 325 -37.68 -29.67 -21.50
CA GLN A 325 -38.28 -30.11 -22.75
C GLN A 325 -37.35 -30.99 -23.61
N ASN A 326 -36.35 -31.61 -22.99
CA ASN A 326 -35.38 -32.54 -23.60
C ASN A 326 -34.49 -31.95 -24.70
N VAL A 327 -34.36 -30.62 -24.79
CA VAL A 327 -33.45 -29.98 -25.77
C VAL A 327 -31.99 -30.22 -25.30
N PRO A 328 -31.14 -30.87 -26.12
CA PRO A 328 -29.82 -31.30 -25.67
C PRO A 328 -28.81 -30.14 -25.62
N HIS A 329 -27.68 -30.39 -24.95
CA HIS A 329 -26.52 -29.46 -24.90
C HIS A 329 -26.83 -28.07 -24.29
N LEU A 330 -27.90 -27.97 -23.50
CA LEU A 330 -28.22 -26.75 -22.74
C LEU A 330 -27.63 -26.78 -21.32
N ASP A 331 -27.20 -27.93 -20.82
CA ASP A 331 -26.77 -28.13 -19.42
C ASP A 331 -25.61 -27.22 -19.00
N GLU A 332 -24.54 -27.15 -19.81
CA GLU A 332 -23.37 -26.32 -19.50
C GLU A 332 -23.66 -24.81 -19.57
N LEU A 333 -24.64 -24.42 -20.40
CA LEU A 333 -25.15 -23.04 -20.43
C LEU A 333 -26.04 -22.76 -19.21
N GLY A 334 -26.86 -23.71 -18.78
CA GLY A 334 -27.65 -23.60 -17.55
C GLY A 334 -26.78 -23.50 -16.29
N GLU A 335 -25.71 -24.30 -16.21
CA GLU A 335 -24.66 -24.17 -15.18
C GLU A 335 -24.01 -22.78 -15.20
N ASP A 336 -23.56 -22.29 -16.38
CA ASP A 336 -22.92 -20.98 -16.51
C ASP A 336 -23.85 -19.83 -16.09
N LEU A 337 -25.10 -19.85 -16.56
CA LEU A 337 -26.11 -18.85 -16.23
C LEU A 337 -26.52 -18.91 -14.76
N SER A 338 -26.60 -20.11 -14.17
CA SER A 338 -26.89 -20.27 -12.74
C SER A 338 -25.80 -19.65 -11.89
N LEU A 339 -24.53 -19.92 -12.20
CA LEU A 339 -23.39 -19.36 -11.48
C LEU A 339 -23.27 -17.84 -11.67
N LEU A 340 -23.47 -17.35 -12.90
CA LEU A 340 -23.50 -15.92 -13.20
C LEU A 340 -24.65 -15.20 -12.50
N SER A 341 -25.83 -15.82 -12.41
CA SER A 341 -26.97 -15.30 -11.63
C SER A 341 -26.61 -15.10 -10.16
N ARG A 342 -25.84 -16.03 -9.55
CA ARG A 342 -25.33 -15.86 -8.18
C ARG A 342 -24.33 -14.69 -8.06
N LEU A 343 -23.59 -14.37 -9.12
CA LEU A 343 -22.66 -13.22 -9.10
C LEU A 343 -23.40 -11.88 -9.26
N VAL A 344 -24.44 -11.84 -10.09
CA VAL A 344 -25.19 -10.60 -10.38
C VAL A 344 -26.19 -10.25 -9.26
N TYR A 345 -26.87 -11.24 -8.67
CA TYR A 345 -27.97 -11.00 -7.73
C TYR A 345 -27.70 -11.42 -6.28
N ASP A 346 -26.88 -12.47 -6.04
CA ASP A 346 -26.65 -12.99 -4.67
C ASP A 346 -25.35 -12.49 -4.02
N ALA A 347 -24.42 -11.95 -4.80
CA ALA A 347 -23.10 -11.53 -4.29
C ALA A 347 -23.15 -10.16 -3.61
N PRO A 348 -22.38 -9.95 -2.52
CA PRO A 348 -22.28 -8.64 -1.88
C PRO A 348 -21.73 -7.62 -2.88
N GLY A 349 -22.41 -6.48 -3.02
CA GLY A 349 -22.06 -5.42 -3.96
C GLY A 349 -22.63 -5.57 -5.38
N GLY A 350 -23.39 -6.63 -5.69
CA GLY A 350 -23.97 -6.87 -7.03
C GLY A 350 -24.96 -5.80 -7.56
N HIS A 351 -25.21 -4.73 -6.80
CA HIS A 351 -26.01 -3.56 -7.21
C HIS A 351 -25.16 -2.28 -7.41
N GLU A 352 -23.83 -2.34 -7.26
CA GLU A 352 -22.95 -1.22 -7.59
C GLU A 352 -22.81 -1.07 -9.12
N ILE A 353 -23.14 0.12 -9.63
CA ILE A 353 -23.54 0.36 -11.03
C ILE A 353 -22.37 0.29 -12.03
N ASP A 354 -21.12 0.24 -11.56
CA ASP A 354 -19.92 0.40 -12.40
C ASP A 354 -19.38 -0.92 -13.03
N GLU A 355 -19.99 -2.08 -12.74
CA GLU A 355 -19.49 -3.42 -13.13
C GLU A 355 -20.44 -4.18 -14.09
N ASP A 356 -20.31 -3.94 -15.41
CA ASP A 356 -21.05 -4.68 -16.44
C ASP A 356 -20.69 -6.18 -16.45
N TRP A 357 -21.61 -7.04 -16.00
CA TRP A 357 -21.47 -8.50 -16.03
C TRP A 357 -22.14 -9.11 -17.26
N THR A 358 -21.34 -9.76 -18.12
CA THR A 358 -21.81 -10.43 -19.34
C THR A 358 -21.33 -11.88 -19.39
N LEU A 359 -22.10 -12.76 -20.03
CA LEU A 359 -21.74 -14.18 -20.20
C LEU A 359 -20.41 -14.37 -20.96
N THR A 360 -20.09 -13.47 -21.88
CA THR A 360 -18.80 -13.42 -22.60
C THR A 360 -17.64 -13.02 -21.71
N ARG A 361 -17.82 -12.03 -20.81
CA ARG A 361 -16.85 -11.67 -19.76
C ARG A 361 -16.65 -12.84 -18.80
N TRP A 362 -17.74 -13.42 -18.29
CA TRP A 362 -17.75 -14.57 -17.38
C TRP A 362 -16.93 -15.75 -17.92
N ARG A 363 -17.22 -16.19 -19.15
CA ARG A 363 -16.51 -17.30 -19.83
C ARG A 363 -15.04 -17.02 -20.14
N ALA A 364 -14.62 -15.75 -20.11
CA ALA A 364 -13.23 -15.34 -20.34
C ALA A 364 -12.41 -15.17 -19.04
N MET A 365 -13.05 -15.21 -17.86
CA MET A 365 -12.35 -15.12 -16.58
C MET A 365 -11.60 -16.40 -16.22
N ASP A 366 -10.44 -16.27 -15.58
CA ASP A 366 -9.80 -17.40 -14.90
C ASP A 366 -10.51 -17.73 -13.58
N PRO A 367 -10.48 -18.99 -13.09
CA PRO A 367 -11.18 -19.36 -11.85
C PRO A 367 -10.79 -18.55 -10.61
N SER A 368 -9.56 -18.03 -10.52
CA SER A 368 -9.16 -17.18 -9.38
C SER A 368 -9.71 -15.76 -9.49
N ALA A 369 -10.01 -15.28 -10.71
CA ALA A 369 -10.72 -14.02 -10.92
C ALA A 369 -12.21 -14.17 -10.56
N VAL A 370 -12.85 -15.29 -10.91
CA VAL A 370 -14.25 -15.57 -10.52
C VAL A 370 -14.42 -15.61 -8.99
N ILE A 371 -13.52 -16.30 -8.28
CA ILE A 371 -13.52 -16.34 -6.81
C ILE A 371 -13.35 -14.94 -6.21
N ARG A 372 -12.46 -14.12 -6.78
CA ARG A 372 -12.27 -12.72 -6.36
C ARG A 372 -13.46 -11.82 -6.70
N ALA A 373 -14.23 -12.10 -7.75
CA ALA A 373 -15.44 -11.38 -8.09
C ALA A 373 -16.57 -11.66 -7.08
N TYR A 374 -16.83 -12.93 -6.76
CA TYR A 374 -17.83 -13.31 -5.75
C TYR A 374 -17.54 -12.71 -4.36
N LEU A 375 -16.26 -12.47 -4.04
CA LEU A 375 -15.81 -12.02 -2.72
C LEU A 375 -15.33 -10.55 -2.71
N ALA A 376 -15.62 -9.78 -3.77
CA ALA A 376 -15.05 -8.44 -3.96
C ALA A 376 -15.46 -7.42 -2.87
N HIS A 377 -16.71 -7.51 -2.40
CA HIS A 377 -17.28 -6.64 -1.35
C HIS A 377 -17.57 -7.43 -0.05
N SER A 378 -17.04 -8.65 0.09
CA SER A 378 -17.17 -9.45 1.31
C SER A 378 -16.50 -8.76 2.50
N THR A 379 -17.17 -8.81 3.65
CA THR A 379 -16.64 -8.34 4.94
C THR A 379 -16.08 -9.51 5.75
N PRO A 380 -15.25 -9.29 6.79
CA PRO A 380 -14.77 -10.41 7.62
C PRO A 380 -15.91 -11.25 8.23
N LEU A 381 -17.08 -10.65 8.46
CA LEU A 381 -18.27 -11.33 9.00
C LEU A 381 -19.07 -12.09 7.92
N SER A 382 -19.18 -11.58 6.69
CA SER A 382 -19.92 -12.24 5.62
C SER A 382 -19.08 -13.31 4.89
N LEU A 383 -17.77 -13.10 4.79
CA LEU A 383 -16.84 -13.93 4.00
C LEU A 383 -17.00 -15.46 4.19
N PRO A 384 -17.20 -16.02 5.41
CA PRO A 384 -17.43 -17.45 5.57
C PRO A 384 -18.76 -17.94 4.94
N HIS A 385 -19.80 -17.12 4.98
CA HIS A 385 -21.08 -17.38 4.31
C HIS A 385 -20.93 -17.24 2.79
N ASP A 386 -20.29 -16.15 2.34
CA ASP A 386 -20.05 -15.86 0.92
C ASP A 386 -19.23 -16.99 0.25
N ILE A 387 -18.19 -17.51 0.93
CA ILE A 387 -17.42 -18.67 0.47
C ILE A 387 -18.32 -19.92 0.37
N THR A 388 -19.11 -20.22 1.40
CA THR A 388 -19.91 -21.46 1.44
C THR A 388 -21.12 -21.43 0.49
N HIS A 389 -21.70 -20.26 0.22
CA HIS A 389 -22.89 -20.11 -0.64
C HIS A 389 -22.59 -19.65 -2.08
N LEU A 390 -21.43 -19.05 -2.38
CA LEU A 390 -21.06 -18.60 -3.73
C LEU A 390 -19.89 -19.40 -4.29
N VAL A 391 -18.77 -19.47 -3.56
CA VAL A 391 -17.52 -20.07 -4.04
C VAL A 391 -17.56 -21.59 -4.04
N MET A 392 -18.06 -22.24 -3.00
CA MET A 392 -18.09 -23.72 -2.93
C MET A 392 -18.97 -24.36 -4.03
N PRO A 393 -20.17 -23.84 -4.36
CA PRO A 393 -20.93 -24.30 -5.53
C PRO A 393 -20.17 -24.10 -6.86
N TYR A 394 -19.50 -22.97 -7.05
CA TYR A 394 -18.67 -22.71 -8.22
C TYR A 394 -17.54 -23.73 -8.38
N LEU A 395 -16.80 -24.01 -7.30
CA LEU A 395 -15.72 -25.00 -7.29
C LEU A 395 -16.21 -26.43 -7.58
N PHE A 396 -17.39 -26.81 -7.08
CA PHE A 396 -18.01 -28.11 -7.36
C PHE A 396 -18.44 -28.26 -8.84
N VAL A 397 -18.93 -27.19 -9.48
CA VAL A 397 -19.21 -27.19 -10.93
C VAL A 397 -17.91 -27.30 -11.74
N LEU A 398 -16.82 -26.67 -11.32
CA LEU A 398 -15.51 -26.85 -11.98
C LEU A 398 -14.97 -28.28 -11.85
N GLU A 399 -15.08 -28.89 -10.66
CA GLU A 399 -14.65 -30.27 -10.41
C GLU A 399 -15.46 -31.26 -11.26
N SER A 400 -16.79 -31.19 -11.22
CA SER A 400 -17.66 -32.05 -12.03
C SER A 400 -17.50 -31.83 -13.54
N ARG A 401 -17.21 -30.62 -14.02
CA ARG A 401 -16.79 -30.37 -15.41
C ARG A 401 -15.47 -31.06 -15.76
N ALA A 402 -14.50 -31.09 -14.85
CA ALA A 402 -13.24 -31.79 -15.03
C ALA A 402 -13.44 -33.31 -15.09
N GLU A 403 -14.35 -33.87 -14.27
CA GLU A 403 -14.77 -35.27 -14.37
C GLU A 403 -15.47 -35.58 -15.70
N ARG A 404 -16.49 -34.79 -16.09
CA ARG A 404 -17.25 -34.95 -17.34
C ARG A 404 -16.37 -34.89 -18.59
N THR A 405 -15.29 -34.11 -18.56
CA THR A 405 -14.31 -34.01 -19.65
C THR A 405 -13.17 -35.06 -19.58
N GLY A 406 -13.26 -36.02 -18.66
CA GLY A 406 -12.32 -37.14 -18.54
C GLY A 406 -10.97 -36.78 -17.91
N LYS A 407 -10.90 -35.68 -17.14
CA LYS A 407 -9.69 -35.17 -16.47
C LYS A 407 -9.97 -34.80 -15.01
N PRO A 408 -10.38 -35.75 -14.15
CA PRO A 408 -10.65 -35.47 -12.74
C PRO A 408 -9.43 -34.86 -12.04
N ASP A 409 -9.60 -33.69 -11.43
CA ASP A 409 -8.64 -33.04 -10.52
C ASP A 409 -9.34 -32.79 -9.17
N PRO A 410 -9.40 -33.79 -8.27
CA PRO A 410 -10.08 -33.65 -6.97
C PRO A 410 -9.33 -32.73 -5.98
N GLN A 411 -8.19 -32.16 -6.39
CA GLN A 411 -7.50 -31.11 -5.64
C GLN A 411 -7.82 -29.71 -6.20
N LEU A 412 -8.61 -29.58 -7.27
CA LEU A 412 -8.99 -28.31 -7.87
C LEU A 412 -9.73 -27.37 -6.89
N PRO A 413 -10.72 -27.83 -6.08
CA PRO A 413 -11.41 -26.95 -5.12
C PRO A 413 -10.46 -26.40 -4.06
N ASP A 414 -9.78 -27.30 -3.34
CA ASP A 414 -8.87 -26.96 -2.24
C ASP A 414 -7.72 -26.08 -2.76
N ARG A 415 -7.12 -26.40 -3.91
CA ARG A 415 -6.03 -25.60 -4.51
C ARG A 415 -6.44 -24.17 -4.85
N LEU A 416 -7.65 -23.96 -5.38
CA LEU A 416 -8.14 -22.61 -5.71
C LEU A 416 -8.54 -21.82 -4.46
N LEU A 417 -9.19 -22.46 -3.49
CA LEU A 417 -9.53 -21.87 -2.20
C LEU A 417 -8.28 -21.48 -1.40
N HIS A 418 -7.29 -22.37 -1.34
CA HIS A 418 -5.99 -22.12 -0.71
C HIS A 418 -5.25 -20.97 -1.41
N GLN A 419 -5.29 -20.90 -2.74
CA GLN A 419 -4.70 -19.77 -3.49
C GLN A 419 -5.34 -18.42 -3.11
N PHE A 420 -6.66 -18.37 -2.87
CA PHE A 420 -7.34 -17.17 -2.38
C PHE A 420 -6.90 -16.80 -0.96
N ILE A 421 -6.90 -17.77 -0.03
CA ILE A 421 -6.49 -17.56 1.38
C ILE A 421 -5.07 -16.99 1.47
N LEU A 422 -4.14 -17.50 0.65
CA LEU A 422 -2.73 -17.05 0.58
C LEU A 422 -2.55 -15.64 -0.01
N GLN A 423 -3.61 -15.00 -0.51
CA GLN A 423 -3.61 -13.67 -1.11
C GLN A 423 -4.53 -12.68 -0.38
N ALA A 424 -5.33 -13.15 0.58
CA ALA A 424 -6.23 -12.34 1.39
C ALA A 424 -5.49 -11.60 2.53
N PRO A 425 -6.01 -10.44 3.00
CA PRO A 425 -5.46 -9.76 4.19
C PRO A 425 -5.78 -10.55 5.47
N LEU A 426 -4.97 -10.41 6.53
CA LEU A 426 -5.06 -11.28 7.71
C LEU A 426 -6.43 -11.27 8.42
N GLU A 427 -7.17 -10.16 8.42
CA GLU A 427 -8.51 -10.10 9.02
C GLU A 427 -9.51 -11.04 8.32
N MET A 428 -9.38 -11.16 6.98
CA MET A 428 -10.18 -12.09 6.16
C MET A 428 -9.69 -13.54 6.31
N VAL A 429 -8.38 -13.73 6.49
CA VAL A 429 -7.83 -15.06 6.82
C VAL A 429 -8.34 -15.53 8.19
N LEU A 430 -8.35 -14.65 9.19
CA LEU A 430 -8.84 -14.96 10.54
C LEU A 430 -10.27 -15.52 10.52
N SER A 431 -11.23 -14.86 9.87
CA SER A 431 -12.62 -15.33 9.89
C SER A 431 -12.83 -16.68 9.18
N ILE A 432 -12.05 -16.98 8.13
CA ILE A 432 -12.01 -18.31 7.51
C ILE A 432 -11.47 -19.37 8.50
N PHE A 433 -10.45 -19.02 9.28
CA PHE A 433 -9.87 -19.89 10.30
C PHE A 433 -10.81 -20.11 11.49
N GLU A 434 -11.57 -19.09 11.91
CA GLU A 434 -12.55 -19.22 12.98
C GLU A 434 -13.67 -20.21 12.65
N VAL A 435 -14.17 -20.19 11.41
CA VAL A 435 -15.19 -21.13 10.93
C VAL A 435 -14.58 -22.49 10.53
N SER A 436 -13.25 -22.60 10.49
CA SER A 436 -12.54 -23.88 10.24
C SER A 436 -12.02 -24.56 11.52
N LYS A 437 -12.28 -24.02 12.71
CA LYS A 437 -11.77 -24.52 14.01
C LYS A 437 -11.96 -26.05 14.17
N PRO A 438 -10.95 -26.80 14.64
CA PRO A 438 -11.02 -28.26 14.87
C PRO A 438 -12.12 -28.73 15.84
N THR A 439 -12.70 -27.83 16.64
CA THR A 439 -13.86 -28.10 17.50
C THR A 439 -15.17 -28.22 16.73
N LEU A 440 -15.24 -27.74 15.48
CA LEU A 440 -16.43 -27.76 14.64
C LEU A 440 -16.54 -29.06 13.84
N PRO A 441 -17.78 -29.54 13.53
CA PRO A 441 -18.01 -30.66 12.61
C PRO A 441 -17.38 -30.40 11.23
N VAL A 442 -16.73 -31.43 10.64
CA VAL A 442 -16.01 -31.30 9.35
C VAL A 442 -16.90 -30.79 8.21
N ALA A 443 -18.21 -31.07 8.24
CA ALA A 443 -19.18 -30.58 7.26
C ALA A 443 -19.48 -29.07 7.34
N GLN A 444 -19.07 -28.40 8.42
CA GLN A 444 -19.21 -26.94 8.63
C GLN A 444 -17.89 -26.18 8.45
N ARG A 445 -16.74 -26.88 8.37
CA ARG A 445 -15.43 -26.26 8.17
C ARG A 445 -15.22 -25.88 6.71
N ILE A 446 -14.66 -24.70 6.48
CA ILE A 446 -14.17 -24.29 5.15
C ILE A 446 -12.89 -25.07 4.81
N ILE A 447 -11.89 -25.01 5.70
CA ILE A 447 -10.67 -25.84 5.60
C ILE A 447 -10.94 -27.18 6.31
N LYS A 448 -11.12 -28.24 5.52
CA LYS A 448 -11.51 -29.57 6.03
C LYS A 448 -10.36 -30.33 6.72
N GLN A 449 -9.13 -30.14 6.24
CA GLN A 449 -7.95 -30.88 6.69
C GLN A 449 -7.12 -30.06 7.68
N GLU A 450 -6.90 -30.62 8.87
CA GLU A 450 -6.18 -29.96 9.96
C GLU A 450 -4.69 -29.73 9.64
N ALA A 451 -4.06 -30.63 8.88
CA ALA A 451 -2.70 -30.45 8.39
C ALA A 451 -2.57 -29.25 7.45
N ASP A 452 -3.55 -29.06 6.55
CA ASP A 452 -3.52 -27.98 5.57
C ASP A 452 -3.90 -26.63 6.20
N MET A 453 -4.79 -26.63 7.20
CA MET A 453 -5.05 -25.47 8.05
C MET A 453 -3.75 -24.94 8.69
N VAL A 454 -2.93 -25.82 9.27
CA VAL A 454 -1.64 -25.44 9.86
C VAL A 454 -0.62 -24.99 8.80
N ARG A 455 -0.52 -25.69 7.67
CA ARG A 455 0.36 -25.27 6.56
C ARG A 455 0.00 -23.90 6.01
N LEU A 456 -1.29 -23.59 5.87
CA LEU A 456 -1.80 -22.28 5.46
C LEU A 456 -1.53 -21.20 6.50
N ALA A 457 -1.73 -21.48 7.79
CA ALA A 457 -1.41 -20.52 8.86
C ALA A 457 0.08 -20.18 8.86
N LEU A 458 0.96 -21.18 8.85
CA LEU A 458 2.42 -20.99 8.78
C LEU A 458 2.82 -20.18 7.53
N ALA A 459 2.23 -20.48 6.37
CA ALA A 459 2.47 -19.76 5.12
C ALA A 459 1.99 -18.29 5.15
N CYS A 460 0.81 -18.01 5.71
CA CYS A 460 0.26 -16.65 5.80
C CYS A 460 0.99 -15.81 6.85
N LEU A 461 1.24 -16.36 8.05
CA LEU A 461 1.84 -15.65 9.18
C LEU A 461 3.31 -15.32 8.92
N TYR A 462 4.14 -16.28 8.47
CA TYR A 462 5.50 -15.98 8.03
C TYR A 462 5.56 -15.27 6.66
N GLY A 463 4.45 -15.25 5.92
CA GLY A 463 4.27 -14.55 4.67
C GLY A 463 3.95 -13.06 4.81
N ASN A 464 3.45 -12.62 5.97
CA ASN A 464 3.08 -11.23 6.23
C ASN A 464 4.29 -10.30 6.45
N ASP A 465 4.12 -9.03 6.11
CA ASP A 465 5.04 -7.91 6.37
C ASP A 465 4.58 -6.98 7.50
N SER A 466 3.36 -7.16 8.03
CA SER A 466 2.81 -6.29 9.09
C SER A 466 3.60 -6.33 10.40
N LEU A 467 3.53 -5.21 11.13
CA LEU A 467 4.27 -4.96 12.37
C LEU A 467 3.37 -4.86 13.60
N ASP A 468 2.05 -4.71 13.41
CA ASP A 468 1.12 -4.24 14.45
C ASP A 468 -0.10 -5.16 14.64
N GLU A 469 -0.43 -6.02 13.67
CA GLU A 469 -1.58 -6.97 13.64
C GLU A 469 -1.45 -8.17 14.61
N TRP A 470 -0.81 -8.01 15.77
CA TRP A 470 -0.51 -9.12 16.70
C TRP A 470 -1.75 -9.84 17.20
N ALA A 471 -2.84 -9.11 17.50
CA ALA A 471 -4.11 -9.72 17.90
C ALA A 471 -4.69 -10.64 16.81
N THR A 472 -4.63 -10.21 15.55
CA THR A 472 -5.09 -11.01 14.39
C THR A 472 -4.20 -12.24 14.17
N MET A 473 -2.88 -12.09 14.31
CA MET A 473 -1.93 -13.19 14.18
C MET A 473 -2.06 -14.24 15.30
N SER A 474 -2.26 -13.81 16.55
CA SER A 474 -2.59 -14.69 17.68
C SER A 474 -3.96 -15.35 17.50
N GLY A 475 -4.98 -14.62 17.04
CA GLY A 475 -6.30 -15.19 16.74
C GLY A 475 -6.26 -16.31 15.71
N ILE A 476 -5.44 -16.18 14.66
CA ILE A 476 -5.22 -17.25 13.66
C ILE A 476 -4.58 -18.48 14.33
N PHE A 477 -3.62 -18.27 15.24
CA PHE A 477 -2.96 -19.34 15.99
C PHE A 477 -3.91 -20.05 16.99
N GLU A 478 -4.77 -19.31 17.68
CA GLU A 478 -5.81 -19.84 18.57
C GLU A 478 -6.88 -20.70 17.85
N CYS A 479 -6.94 -20.64 16.52
CA CYS A 479 -7.83 -21.48 15.71
C CYS A 479 -7.23 -22.87 15.39
N LEU A 480 -5.95 -23.12 15.67
CA LEU A 480 -5.21 -24.27 15.15
C LEU A 480 -5.39 -25.54 16.00
N PRO A 481 -5.22 -26.74 15.40
CA PRO A 481 -5.26 -28.00 16.13
C PRO A 481 -4.09 -28.15 17.11
N VAL A 482 -4.37 -28.73 18.27
CA VAL A 482 -3.36 -29.23 19.22
C VAL A 482 -3.30 -30.74 19.06
N TRP A 483 -2.11 -31.29 18.78
CA TRP A 483 -1.91 -32.73 18.58
C TRP A 483 -1.04 -33.33 19.69
N GLU A 484 -1.56 -34.31 20.45
CA GLU A 484 -0.80 -35.06 21.44
C GLU A 484 0.04 -36.18 20.78
N ILE A 485 1.10 -35.78 20.05
CA ILE A 485 1.99 -36.71 19.33
C ILE A 485 3.20 -37.04 20.23
N PRO A 486 3.61 -38.32 20.38
CA PRO A 486 4.87 -38.66 21.03
C PRO A 486 6.06 -38.07 20.26
N ALA A 487 7.00 -37.44 20.97
CA ALA A 487 8.23 -36.95 20.35
C ALA A 487 9.04 -38.11 19.72
N ASP A 488 9.32 -37.99 18.42
CA ASP A 488 10.25 -38.83 17.68
C ASP A 488 11.37 -37.92 17.16
N ASP A 489 12.61 -38.17 17.60
CA ASP A 489 13.73 -37.23 17.43
C ASP A 489 14.03 -36.97 15.93
N ASP A 490 13.87 -37.98 15.08
CA ASP A 490 14.06 -37.89 13.61
C ASP A 490 13.02 -36.96 12.93
N GLU A 491 11.83 -36.77 13.53
CA GLU A 491 10.77 -35.91 12.99
C GLU A 491 10.75 -34.49 13.60
N GLU A 492 11.36 -34.28 14.78
CA GLU A 492 11.67 -32.92 15.28
C GLU A 492 12.70 -32.23 14.38
N ASP A 493 13.78 -32.93 13.99
CA ASP A 493 14.85 -32.42 13.11
C ASP A 493 14.34 -31.93 11.74
N ALA A 494 13.28 -32.55 11.20
CA ALA A 494 12.67 -32.14 9.94
C ALA A 494 11.95 -30.76 10.02
N ALA A 495 11.42 -30.40 11.19
CA ALA A 495 10.83 -29.08 11.43
C ALA A 495 11.92 -28.02 11.56
N ASP A 496 12.94 -28.25 12.40
CA ASP A 496 14.01 -27.27 12.61
C ASP A 496 14.83 -27.04 11.33
N THR A 497 15.06 -28.07 10.50
CA THR A 497 15.75 -27.92 9.20
C THR A 497 14.93 -27.17 8.15
N THR A 498 13.59 -27.30 8.13
CA THR A 498 12.74 -26.49 7.23
C THR A 498 12.65 -25.04 7.68
N ILE A 499 12.51 -24.77 8.98
CA ILE A 499 12.56 -23.41 9.56
C ILE A 499 13.92 -22.73 9.25
N THR A 500 15.03 -23.45 9.41
CA THR A 500 16.38 -22.98 9.06
C THR A 500 16.50 -22.66 7.56
N SER A 501 15.98 -23.54 6.70
CA SER A 501 15.99 -23.35 5.24
C SER A 501 15.14 -22.14 4.81
N LEU A 502 14.01 -21.92 5.46
CA LEU A 502 13.15 -20.74 5.27
C LEU A 502 13.85 -19.45 5.70
N GLY A 503 14.63 -19.47 6.79
CA GLY A 503 15.45 -18.34 7.22
C GLY A 503 16.36 -17.79 6.11
N ALA A 504 17.04 -18.69 5.38
CA ALA A 504 17.83 -18.32 4.21
C ALA A 504 16.95 -17.87 3.01
N PHE A 505 15.88 -18.61 2.71
CA PHE A 505 14.99 -18.35 1.57
C PHE A 505 14.28 -17.00 1.63
N VAL A 506 13.94 -16.54 2.84
CA VAL A 506 13.21 -15.28 3.10
C VAL A 506 14.15 -14.08 3.21
N THR A 507 15.48 -14.26 3.06
CA THR A 507 16.40 -13.12 2.92
C THR A 507 16.19 -12.40 1.58
N PRO A 508 15.96 -11.07 1.57
CA PRO A 508 15.78 -10.33 0.31
C PRO A 508 17.04 -10.40 -0.56
N SER A 509 16.87 -10.81 -1.82
CA SER A 509 17.96 -10.99 -2.78
C SER A 509 17.73 -10.17 -4.05
N THR A 510 18.78 -9.97 -4.84
CA THR A 510 18.69 -9.26 -6.13
C THR A 510 17.79 -9.94 -7.15
N SER A 511 17.49 -11.23 -6.97
CA SER A 511 16.55 -12.00 -7.79
C SER A 511 15.14 -12.11 -7.18
N ARG A 512 14.98 -11.90 -5.86
CA ARG A 512 13.70 -12.00 -5.13
C ARG A 512 13.63 -10.92 -4.04
N PRO A 513 12.97 -9.77 -4.29
CA PRO A 513 12.85 -8.69 -3.31
C PRO A 513 11.74 -8.93 -2.27
N ARG A 514 10.81 -9.86 -2.54
CA ARG A 514 9.73 -10.31 -1.65
C ARG A 514 9.52 -11.81 -1.83
N VAL A 515 8.96 -12.45 -0.81
CA VAL A 515 8.52 -13.85 -0.80
C VAL A 515 7.04 -13.87 -0.48
N THR A 516 6.23 -14.58 -1.26
CA THR A 516 4.77 -14.67 -1.06
C THR A 516 4.40 -15.81 -0.10
N PRO A 517 3.21 -15.77 0.54
CA PRO A 517 2.68 -16.92 1.27
C PRO A 517 2.65 -18.20 0.40
N SER A 518 2.33 -18.07 -0.88
CA SER A 518 2.33 -19.20 -1.84
C SER A 518 3.71 -19.82 -2.06
N ASP A 519 4.80 -19.04 -2.02
CA ASP A 519 6.17 -19.57 -2.06
C ASP A 519 6.51 -20.35 -0.78
N LEU A 520 6.02 -19.90 0.38
CA LEU A 520 6.27 -20.52 1.69
C LEU A 520 5.52 -21.84 1.86
N LEU A 521 4.28 -21.93 1.36
CA LEU A 521 3.46 -23.15 1.47
C LEU A 521 4.16 -24.38 0.88
N VAL A 522 4.98 -24.20 -0.16
CA VAL A 522 5.78 -25.27 -0.79
C VAL A 522 6.72 -25.96 0.21
N PHE A 523 7.21 -25.25 1.24
CA PHE A 523 8.09 -25.81 2.27
C PHE A 523 7.32 -26.57 3.37
N PHE A 524 6.07 -26.19 3.66
CA PHE A 524 5.25 -26.82 4.69
C PHE A 524 4.42 -28.02 4.17
N ASN A 525 4.11 -28.06 2.88
CA ASN A 525 3.43 -29.18 2.22
C ASN A 525 4.07 -30.58 2.47
N PRO A 526 5.40 -30.78 2.37
CA PRO A 526 6.01 -32.10 2.60
C PRO A 526 6.12 -32.54 4.07
N LEU A 527 5.80 -31.68 5.04
CA LEU A 527 5.97 -32.00 6.47
C LEU A 527 4.88 -32.96 6.99
N PRO A 528 5.24 -33.97 7.82
CA PRO A 528 4.28 -34.79 8.56
C PRO A 528 3.69 -34.04 9.76
N LEU A 529 2.64 -34.60 10.38
CA LEU A 529 1.89 -33.98 11.48
C LEU A 529 2.77 -33.67 12.72
N SER A 530 3.72 -34.53 13.03
CA SER A 530 4.74 -34.35 14.08
C SER A 530 5.60 -33.11 13.84
N SER A 531 6.22 -32.99 12.66
CA SER A 531 7.00 -31.81 12.29
C SER A 531 6.15 -30.55 12.16
N LEU A 532 4.87 -30.66 11.78
CA LEU A 532 3.93 -29.53 11.81
C LEU A 532 3.63 -29.10 13.25
N SER A 533 3.45 -30.03 14.20
CA SER A 533 3.29 -29.72 15.63
C SER A 533 4.53 -28.99 16.16
N ARG A 534 5.73 -29.53 15.88
CA ARG A 534 7.01 -28.92 16.24
C ARG A 534 7.19 -27.51 15.64
N ALA A 535 6.62 -27.26 14.45
CA ALA A 535 6.58 -25.93 13.83
C ALA A 535 5.54 -24.97 14.43
N LEU A 536 4.45 -25.48 15.03
CA LEU A 536 3.52 -24.69 15.84
C LEU A 536 4.18 -24.22 17.14
N ASP A 537 4.93 -25.08 17.82
CA ASP A 537 5.66 -24.70 19.05
C ASP A 537 6.68 -23.58 18.78
N ILE A 538 7.31 -23.60 17.59
CA ILE A 538 8.23 -22.54 17.12
C ILE A 538 7.46 -21.25 16.79
N LEU A 539 6.28 -21.37 16.17
CA LEU A 539 5.41 -20.23 15.85
C LEU A 539 4.91 -19.54 17.13
N ASP A 540 4.53 -20.27 18.17
CA ASP A 540 4.12 -19.72 19.47
C ASP A 540 5.23 -18.87 20.10
N VAL A 541 6.45 -19.43 20.18
CA VAL A 541 7.63 -18.70 20.69
C VAL A 541 7.94 -17.45 19.85
N HIS A 542 7.71 -17.49 18.52
CA HIS A 542 7.87 -16.32 17.65
C HIS A 542 6.74 -15.28 17.81
N LEU A 543 5.49 -15.70 18.03
CA LEU A 543 4.34 -14.83 18.30
C LEU A 543 4.52 -14.11 19.65
N GLU A 544 4.88 -14.85 20.71
CA GLU A 544 5.18 -14.25 22.01
C GLU A 544 6.38 -13.29 21.92
N SER A 545 7.46 -13.70 21.25
CA SER A 545 8.64 -12.84 21.05
C SER A 545 8.29 -11.55 20.30
N GLY A 546 7.40 -11.63 19.31
CA GLY A 546 6.89 -10.50 18.54
C GLY A 546 5.99 -9.57 19.36
N GLY A 547 5.11 -10.11 20.19
CA GLY A 547 4.31 -9.34 21.14
C GLY A 547 5.16 -8.58 22.17
N ILE A 548 6.23 -9.20 22.67
CA ILE A 548 7.22 -8.53 23.54
C ILE A 548 7.93 -7.40 22.78
N PHE A 549 8.39 -7.64 21.55
CA PHE A 549 8.99 -6.62 20.69
C PHE A 549 8.05 -5.43 20.41
N ALA A 550 6.77 -5.68 20.17
CA ALA A 550 5.76 -4.65 20.00
C ALA A 550 5.53 -3.84 21.29
N ARG A 551 5.39 -4.51 22.45
CA ARG A 551 5.27 -3.88 23.78
C ARG A 551 6.38 -2.86 24.04
N TRP A 552 7.61 -3.18 23.68
CA TRP A 552 8.77 -2.29 23.87
C TRP A 552 9.06 -1.34 22.69
N SER A 553 8.09 -1.10 21.79
CA SER A 553 8.23 -0.18 20.65
C SER A 553 9.37 -0.53 19.67
N VAL A 554 9.72 -1.81 19.55
CA VAL A 554 10.71 -2.34 18.61
C VAL A 554 10.12 -3.52 17.79
N PRO A 555 8.97 -3.34 17.12
CA PRO A 555 8.32 -4.42 16.39
C PRO A 555 9.20 -4.99 15.27
N ALA A 556 8.98 -6.26 14.96
CA ALA A 556 9.57 -6.97 13.84
C ALA A 556 8.51 -7.89 13.22
N PRO A 557 8.45 -8.03 11.88
CA PRO A 557 7.49 -8.93 11.25
C PRO A 557 7.90 -10.38 11.55
N LEU A 558 6.96 -11.33 11.59
CA LEU A 558 7.25 -12.72 11.98
C LEU A 558 8.38 -13.37 11.15
N ARG A 559 8.54 -12.98 9.88
CA ARG A 559 9.66 -13.41 9.02
C ARG A 559 11.06 -13.01 9.54
N TRP A 560 11.16 -12.03 10.44
CA TRP A 560 12.43 -11.62 11.04
C TRP A 560 13.01 -12.75 11.89
N PHE A 561 12.19 -13.45 12.68
CA PHE A 561 12.65 -14.54 13.55
C PHE A 561 13.27 -15.69 12.75
N LEU A 562 12.67 -16.04 11.60
CA LEU A 562 13.25 -17.00 10.65
C LEU A 562 14.65 -16.58 10.19
N ARG A 563 14.85 -15.30 9.84
CA ARG A 563 16.16 -14.77 9.40
C ARG A 563 17.17 -14.63 10.54
N SER A 564 16.73 -14.26 11.73
CA SER A 564 17.60 -14.02 12.89
C SER A 564 18.03 -15.31 13.59
N SER A 565 17.33 -16.43 13.36
CA SER A 565 17.55 -17.76 13.95
C SER A 565 19.02 -18.15 14.12
N ASP A 566 19.82 -18.03 13.05
CA ASP A 566 21.26 -18.32 12.99
C ASP A 566 22.16 -17.06 12.97
N ASN A 567 21.58 -15.85 13.04
CA ASN A 567 22.32 -14.58 12.88
C ASN A 567 22.51 -13.82 14.19
N VAL A 568 23.56 -14.18 14.93
CA VAL A 568 24.01 -13.52 16.19
C VAL A 568 24.10 -11.99 16.05
N ALA A 569 24.53 -11.48 14.89
CA ALA A 569 24.72 -10.05 14.69
C ALA A 569 23.37 -9.30 14.58
N GLU A 570 22.35 -9.91 13.96
CA GLU A 570 21.01 -9.33 13.91
C GLU A 570 20.29 -9.44 15.26
N GLN A 571 20.39 -10.57 15.96
CA GLN A 571 19.88 -10.70 17.33
C GLN A 571 20.48 -9.65 18.25
N ARG A 572 21.82 -9.49 18.24
CA ARG A 572 22.52 -8.46 19.02
C ARG A 572 22.12 -7.05 18.61
N ALA A 573 21.86 -6.78 17.33
CA ALA A 573 21.41 -5.47 16.85
C ALA A 573 19.98 -5.14 17.31
N TRP A 574 19.06 -6.11 17.33
CA TRP A 574 17.71 -5.92 17.88
C TRP A 574 17.73 -5.79 19.40
N ALA A 575 18.51 -6.59 20.13
CA ALA A 575 18.69 -6.45 21.57
C ALA A 575 19.24 -5.06 21.96
N ASN A 576 20.20 -4.53 21.19
CA ASN A 576 20.69 -3.16 21.38
C ASN A 576 19.63 -2.11 21.06
N ARG A 577 18.78 -2.33 20.05
CA ARG A 577 17.68 -1.42 19.72
C ARG A 577 16.62 -1.40 20.83
N MET A 578 16.27 -2.58 21.35
CA MET A 578 15.35 -2.77 22.47
C MET A 578 15.84 -2.05 23.72
N ALA A 579 17.06 -2.36 24.19
CA ALA A 579 17.65 -1.75 25.38
C ALA A 579 17.87 -0.22 25.29
N ARG A 580 17.89 0.36 24.09
CA ARG A 580 18.10 1.79 23.84
C ARG A 580 16.84 2.57 23.40
N ARG A 581 15.72 1.89 23.11
CA ARG A 581 14.48 2.52 22.61
C ARG A 581 13.19 2.02 23.26
N ALA A 582 13.28 1.12 24.23
CA ALA A 582 12.14 0.69 25.03
C ALA A 582 11.40 1.91 25.62
N GLY A 583 10.07 1.92 25.47
CA GLY A 583 9.20 3.05 25.83
C GLY A 583 8.84 4.00 24.67
N GLY A 584 9.54 3.91 23.52
CA GLY A 584 9.24 4.72 22.34
C GLY A 584 9.49 6.22 22.56
N SER A 585 8.74 7.08 21.85
CA SER A 585 8.77 8.54 22.03
C SER A 585 7.85 9.04 23.16
N ASP A 586 6.89 8.22 23.57
CA ASP A 586 5.71 8.67 24.32
C ASP A 586 5.72 8.20 25.78
N HIS A 587 6.44 7.12 26.08
CA HIS A 587 6.52 6.50 27.42
C HIS A 587 7.98 6.20 27.81
N GLU A 588 8.81 7.24 27.94
CA GLU A 588 10.18 7.10 28.44
C GLU A 588 10.25 6.36 29.80
N LEU A 589 10.94 5.21 29.85
CA LEU A 589 11.07 4.39 31.06
C LEU A 589 11.68 5.20 32.21
N ALA A 590 10.93 5.38 33.30
CA ALA A 590 11.23 6.36 34.35
C ALA A 590 11.37 5.72 35.75
N THR A 591 10.69 4.61 36.01
CA THR A 591 10.70 3.92 37.30
C THR A 591 11.74 2.79 37.32
N GLN A 592 12.12 2.30 38.51
CA GLN A 592 12.96 1.10 38.60
C GLN A 592 12.23 -0.13 38.04
N GLU A 593 10.92 -0.21 38.25
CA GLU A 593 10.07 -1.33 37.84
C GLU A 593 10.04 -1.46 36.30
N ASP A 594 9.85 -0.36 35.56
CA ASP A 594 9.87 -0.34 34.08
C ASP A 594 11.13 -1.03 33.52
N TRP A 595 12.27 -0.78 34.16
CA TRP A 595 13.57 -1.33 33.76
C TRP A 595 13.77 -2.78 34.23
N GLU A 596 13.17 -3.21 35.34
CA GLU A 596 13.19 -4.62 35.77
C GLU A 596 12.33 -5.50 34.86
N TRP A 597 11.15 -5.04 34.46
CA TRP A 597 10.29 -5.74 33.48
C TRP A 597 10.96 -5.84 32.11
N LEU A 598 11.66 -4.79 31.65
CA LEU A 598 12.46 -4.86 30.43
C LEU A 598 13.58 -5.92 30.51
N LEU A 599 14.23 -6.06 31.67
CA LEU A 599 15.26 -7.08 31.86
C LEU A 599 14.66 -8.49 31.83
N GLU A 600 13.54 -8.70 32.50
CA GLU A 600 12.83 -9.99 32.51
C GLU A 600 12.38 -10.39 31.09
N ASP A 601 11.81 -9.46 30.32
CA ASP A 601 11.43 -9.69 28.92
C ASP A 601 12.65 -9.96 28.02
N MET A 602 13.74 -9.17 28.15
CA MET A 602 14.97 -9.41 27.38
C MET A 602 15.62 -10.76 27.71
N LEU A 603 15.49 -11.24 28.95
CA LEU A 603 15.92 -12.57 29.37
C LEU A 603 15.00 -13.67 28.86
N LYS A 604 13.68 -13.45 28.87
CA LYS A 604 12.69 -14.40 28.34
C LYS A 604 12.89 -14.64 26.84
N LEU A 605 13.20 -13.59 26.08
CA LEU A 605 13.56 -13.66 24.66
C LEU A 605 14.83 -14.48 24.37
N ALA A 606 15.68 -14.77 25.36
CA ALA A 606 16.80 -15.71 25.20
C ALA A 606 16.32 -17.17 25.04
N GLY A 607 15.16 -17.50 25.60
CA GLY A 607 14.65 -18.86 25.75
C GLY A 607 15.27 -19.58 26.96
N GLU A 608 14.40 -20.10 27.84
CA GLU A 608 14.79 -21.07 28.88
C GLU A 608 14.32 -22.52 28.54
N THR A 609 13.70 -22.71 27.36
CA THR A 609 13.12 -23.99 26.89
C THR A 609 14.01 -24.70 25.85
N LYS A 610 13.56 -25.86 25.32
CA LYS A 610 14.18 -26.53 24.16
C LYS A 610 14.30 -25.60 22.93
N ILE A 611 13.37 -24.66 22.78
CA ILE A 611 13.20 -23.82 21.58
C ILE A 611 13.94 -22.50 21.79
N LYS A 612 14.79 -22.12 20.83
CA LYS A 612 15.49 -20.84 20.86
C LYS A 612 14.49 -19.69 20.70
N GLY A 613 14.46 -18.76 21.65
CA GLY A 613 13.75 -17.49 21.50
C GLY A 613 14.46 -16.53 20.52
N ALA A 614 13.90 -15.34 20.34
CA ALA A 614 14.44 -14.29 19.46
C ALA A 614 15.92 -13.92 19.68
N PHE A 615 16.44 -14.14 20.88
CA PHE A 615 17.83 -13.91 21.28
C PHE A 615 18.58 -15.20 21.64
N GLY A 616 18.09 -16.38 21.22
CA GLY A 616 18.62 -17.70 21.59
C GLY A 616 20.02 -18.08 21.06
N LEU A 617 20.77 -17.14 20.48
CA LEU A 617 22.22 -17.26 20.26
C LEU A 617 23.04 -16.32 21.15
N LEU A 618 22.41 -15.41 21.89
CA LEU A 618 23.08 -14.54 22.85
C LEU A 618 23.13 -15.25 24.21
N SER A 619 24.26 -15.15 24.90
CA SER A 619 24.35 -15.62 26.27
C SER A 619 23.52 -14.72 27.21
N ARG A 620 23.10 -15.27 28.36
CA ARG A 620 22.47 -14.50 29.44
C ARG A 620 23.33 -13.28 29.81
N ASP A 621 24.64 -13.47 29.89
CA ASP A 621 25.62 -12.42 30.19
C ASP A 621 25.68 -11.35 29.09
N ASP A 622 25.62 -11.73 27.82
CA ASP A 622 25.59 -10.78 26.70
C ASP A 622 24.31 -9.92 26.73
N ILE A 623 23.16 -10.54 26.97
CA ILE A 623 21.88 -9.83 27.08
C ILE A 623 21.92 -8.84 28.25
N VAL A 624 22.43 -9.26 29.41
CA VAL A 624 22.62 -8.42 30.60
C VAL A 624 23.59 -7.25 30.33
N ARG A 625 24.68 -7.47 29.59
CA ARG A 625 25.63 -6.41 29.16
C ARG A 625 24.98 -5.42 28.19
N ILE A 626 24.20 -5.90 27.22
CA ILE A 626 23.50 -5.07 26.22
C ILE A 626 22.42 -4.22 26.91
N TYR A 627 21.61 -4.84 27.77
CA TYR A 627 20.62 -4.17 28.60
C TYR A 627 21.25 -3.04 29.41
N PHE A 628 22.34 -3.31 30.14
CA PHE A 628 22.95 -2.33 31.03
C PHE A 628 23.65 -1.19 30.27
N SER A 629 24.26 -1.48 29.12
CA SER A 629 24.76 -0.43 28.20
C SER A 629 23.62 0.43 27.65
N GLY A 630 22.47 -0.16 27.32
CA GLY A 630 21.26 0.56 26.91
C GLY A 630 20.76 1.51 27.99
N LEU A 631 20.55 1.00 29.21
CA LEU A 631 20.18 1.79 30.38
C LEU A 631 21.13 2.97 30.61
N LEU A 632 22.45 2.74 30.61
CA LEU A 632 23.44 3.82 30.76
C LEU A 632 23.34 4.87 29.64
N SER A 633 23.09 4.46 28.40
CA SER A 633 22.93 5.39 27.27
C SER A 633 21.70 6.31 27.38
N THR A 634 20.73 5.99 28.24
CA THR A 634 19.60 6.90 28.56
C THR A 634 19.94 7.97 29.60
N GLY A 635 21.13 7.91 30.22
CA GLY A 635 21.56 8.86 31.25
C GLY A 635 20.91 8.65 32.63
N LYS A 636 20.10 7.60 32.83
CA LYS A 636 19.33 7.34 34.06
C LYS A 636 20.17 6.67 35.15
N PHE A 637 21.31 7.29 35.49
CA PHE A 637 22.39 6.71 36.29
C PHE A 637 22.00 6.30 37.73
N GLU A 638 21.07 7.01 38.38
CA GLU A 638 20.61 6.61 39.72
C GLU A 638 19.77 5.33 39.69
N VAL A 639 19.01 5.09 38.62
CA VAL A 639 18.30 3.81 38.41
C VAL A 639 19.33 2.70 38.20
N ALA A 640 20.36 2.93 37.38
CA ALA A 640 21.46 1.97 37.18
C ALA A 640 22.20 1.62 38.49
N LYS A 641 22.48 2.61 39.36
CA LYS A 641 23.10 2.40 40.69
C LYS A 641 22.22 1.59 41.64
N ASN A 642 20.89 1.74 41.57
CA ASN A 642 19.95 1.00 42.41
C ASN A 642 19.76 -0.43 41.92
N LEU A 643 19.61 -0.63 40.61
CA LEU A 643 19.52 -1.96 39.99
C LEU A 643 20.77 -2.81 40.26
N LEU A 644 21.98 -2.24 40.13
CA LEU A 644 23.25 -2.90 40.50
C LEU A 644 23.34 -3.35 41.98
N ARG A 645 22.50 -2.80 42.87
CA ARG A 645 22.46 -3.15 44.30
C ARG A 645 21.35 -4.13 44.65
N ASN A 646 20.21 -4.01 43.98
CA ASN A 646 18.97 -4.70 44.33
C ASN A 646 18.74 -5.96 43.49
N THR A 647 19.08 -5.91 42.20
CA THR A 647 18.68 -6.91 41.20
C THR A 647 19.71 -8.05 41.14
N THR A 648 19.35 -9.23 41.69
CA THR A 648 20.25 -10.40 41.81
C THR A 648 20.76 -10.97 40.48
N GLN A 649 20.14 -10.58 39.36
CA GLN A 649 20.46 -10.93 37.99
C GLN A 649 21.57 -10.04 37.39
N LEU A 650 21.76 -8.82 37.88
CA LEU A 650 22.75 -7.85 37.38
C LEU A 650 24.12 -8.03 38.06
N LYS A 651 24.77 -9.16 37.80
CA LYS A 651 26.12 -9.48 38.31
C LYS A 651 27.17 -9.27 37.23
N PHE A 652 28.07 -8.31 37.47
CA PHE A 652 29.21 -8.02 36.61
C PHE A 652 30.51 -8.22 37.38
N ASP A 653 31.55 -8.73 36.70
CA ASP A 653 32.92 -8.59 37.19
C ASP A 653 33.33 -7.12 37.14
N GLY A 654 34.11 -6.65 38.13
CA GLY A 654 34.46 -5.23 38.25
C GLY A 654 35.07 -4.63 36.98
N GLU A 655 35.98 -5.36 36.32
CA GLU A 655 36.59 -4.94 35.04
C GLU A 655 35.55 -4.84 33.91
N THR A 656 34.59 -5.79 33.83
CA THR A 656 33.52 -5.72 32.82
C THR A 656 32.56 -4.56 33.05
N LEU A 657 32.31 -4.19 34.30
CA LEU A 657 31.49 -3.03 34.64
C LEU A 657 32.21 -1.71 34.30
N GLU A 658 33.52 -1.62 34.61
CA GLU A 658 34.36 -0.49 34.21
C GLU A 658 34.38 -0.30 32.69
N ASP A 659 34.58 -1.37 31.91
CA ASP A 659 34.66 -1.31 30.45
C ASP A 659 33.32 -0.87 29.81
N ILE A 660 32.17 -1.33 30.34
CA ILE A 660 30.84 -0.87 29.86
C ILE A 660 30.64 0.62 30.17
N CYS A 661 31.00 1.07 31.37
CA CYS A 661 30.84 2.48 31.77
C CYS A 661 31.79 3.40 31.00
N LEU A 662 33.02 2.96 30.71
CA LEU A 662 33.96 3.65 29.82
C LEU A 662 33.40 3.74 28.40
N ALA A 663 32.87 2.66 27.84
CA ALA A 663 32.27 2.67 26.50
C ALA A 663 31.09 3.66 26.40
N CYS A 664 30.18 3.68 27.38
CA CYS A 664 29.05 4.60 27.39
C CYS A 664 29.50 6.07 27.62
N SER A 665 30.48 6.30 28.50
CA SER A 665 31.09 7.62 28.69
C SER A 665 31.80 8.12 27.43
N HIS A 666 32.47 7.23 26.70
CA HIS A 666 33.08 7.56 25.42
C HIS A 666 32.04 7.97 24.38
N GLU A 667 30.94 7.22 24.25
CA GLU A 667 29.84 7.55 23.34
C GLU A 667 29.20 8.92 23.63
N PHE A 668 28.89 9.21 24.90
CA PHE A 668 28.39 10.54 25.30
C PHE A 668 29.38 11.66 24.97
N TYR A 669 30.68 11.46 25.19
CA TYR A 669 31.71 12.45 24.89
C TYR A 669 31.89 12.68 23.38
N ASP A 670 31.86 11.61 22.56
CA ASP A 670 32.11 11.72 21.12
C ASP A 670 30.94 12.36 20.36
N ASN A 671 29.72 12.20 20.87
CA ASN A 671 28.53 12.92 20.40
C ASN A 671 28.49 14.39 20.85
N ALA A 672 29.08 14.72 22.01
CA ALA A 672 28.94 16.02 22.67
C ALA A 672 29.35 17.20 21.78
N SER A 673 28.39 18.09 21.51
CA SER A 673 28.62 19.34 20.76
C SER A 673 29.44 20.40 21.51
N LEU A 674 29.53 20.32 22.84
CA LEU A 674 30.22 21.27 23.72
C LEU A 674 31.07 20.52 24.76
N GLY A 675 32.30 20.98 24.98
CA GLY A 675 33.24 20.35 25.93
C GLY A 675 32.94 20.56 27.42
N ASN A 676 31.85 21.26 27.78
CA ASN A 676 31.59 21.67 29.16
C ASN A 676 30.90 20.56 29.98
N TYR A 677 31.67 19.89 30.84
CA TYR A 677 31.23 18.78 31.72
C TYR A 677 30.09 19.07 32.69
N LYS A 678 29.59 20.32 32.75
CA LYS A 678 28.42 20.69 33.58
C LYS A 678 27.10 20.71 32.83
N PHE A 679 27.08 20.55 31.51
CA PHE A 679 25.87 20.63 30.69
C PHE A 679 25.89 19.63 29.52
N GLY A 680 24.69 19.21 29.08
CA GLY A 680 24.52 18.33 27.92
C GLY A 680 25.18 16.96 28.08
N GLU A 681 25.51 16.33 26.95
CA GLU A 681 26.08 14.97 26.91
C GLU A 681 27.44 14.86 27.61
N MET A 682 28.24 15.95 27.65
CA MET A 682 29.51 15.96 28.39
C MET A 682 29.31 15.85 29.92
N LYS A 683 28.15 16.27 30.44
CA LYS A 683 27.75 15.99 31.82
C LYS A 683 27.42 14.51 32.01
N LEU A 684 26.68 13.93 31.06
CA LEU A 684 26.32 12.51 31.09
C LEU A 684 27.57 11.60 30.99
N ALA A 685 28.54 11.97 30.16
CA ALA A 685 29.85 11.31 30.08
C ALA A 685 30.58 11.29 31.43
N TYR A 686 30.52 12.38 32.18
CA TYR A 686 31.15 12.50 33.50
C TYR A 686 30.38 11.70 34.58
N GLU A 687 29.06 11.86 34.66
CA GLU A 687 28.21 11.19 35.66
C GLU A 687 28.06 9.67 35.43
N CYS A 688 28.19 9.19 34.19
CA CYS A 688 28.28 7.77 33.88
C CYS A 688 29.46 7.09 34.61
N LEU A 689 30.56 7.82 34.80
CA LEU A 689 31.76 7.36 35.50
C LEU A 689 31.63 7.46 37.04
N ASP A 690 30.45 7.81 37.58
CA ASP A 690 30.07 7.72 39.01
C ASP A 690 29.19 6.50 39.32
N VAL A 691 28.82 5.68 38.33
CA VAL A 691 28.05 4.43 38.54
C VAL A 691 28.90 3.30 39.13
N PRO A 692 30.08 2.93 38.56
CA PRO A 692 30.99 1.95 39.16
C PRO A 692 31.83 2.56 40.33
N PRO A 693 32.46 1.73 41.17
CA PRO A 693 33.45 2.20 42.14
C PRO A 693 34.66 2.84 41.44
N LEU A 694 35.25 3.87 42.06
CA LEU A 694 36.34 4.65 41.45
C LEU A 694 37.63 3.85 41.28
N SER A 695 37.99 3.62 40.03
CA SER A 695 39.24 3.02 39.55
C SER A 695 40.13 4.08 38.90
N ASP A 696 41.45 3.83 38.84
CA ASP A 696 42.40 4.74 38.19
C ASP A 696 42.14 4.89 36.67
N ARG A 697 41.56 3.88 36.00
CA ARG A 697 41.08 4.01 34.61
C ARG A 697 40.00 5.10 34.52
N LEU A 698 38.97 5.00 35.36
CA LEU A 698 37.84 5.94 35.40
C LEU A 698 38.28 7.35 35.81
N LEU A 699 39.22 7.45 36.76
CA LEU A 699 39.76 8.72 37.23
C LEU A 699 40.52 9.46 36.12
N LYS A 700 41.27 8.74 35.28
CA LYS A 700 41.98 9.31 34.12
C LYS A 700 41.01 9.85 33.06
N GLU A 701 39.91 9.15 32.79
CA GLU A 701 38.92 9.66 31.83
C GLU A 701 38.10 10.83 32.39
N LYS A 702 37.76 10.83 33.69
CA LYS A 702 37.19 12.02 34.36
C LYS A 702 38.08 13.24 34.27
N GLU A 703 39.39 13.08 34.54
CA GLU A 703 40.35 14.17 34.36
C GLU A 703 40.44 14.63 32.90
N PHE A 704 40.41 13.70 31.94
CA PHE A 704 40.41 14.04 30.50
C PHE A 704 39.14 14.82 30.08
N ILE A 705 37.98 14.50 30.66
CA ILE A 705 36.74 15.27 30.51
C ILE A 705 36.90 16.69 31.10
N GLU A 706 37.47 16.84 32.30
CA GLU A 706 37.75 18.14 32.89
C GLU A 706 38.78 18.96 32.09
N ALA A 707 39.81 18.32 31.54
CA ALA A 707 40.76 18.92 30.61
C ALA A 707 40.07 19.40 29.33
N THR A 708 39.17 18.59 28.77
CA THR A 708 38.34 18.95 27.59
C THR A 708 37.48 20.19 27.88
N SER A 709 36.89 20.28 29.07
CA SER A 709 36.14 21.48 29.48
C SER A 709 37.02 22.72 29.56
N ARG A 710 38.24 22.61 30.09
CA ARG A 710 39.20 23.73 30.16
C ARG A 710 39.71 24.15 28.77
N LEU A 711 39.96 23.19 27.88
CA LEU A 711 40.30 23.46 26.48
C LEU A 711 39.17 24.23 25.78
N SER A 712 37.91 23.84 26.02
CA SER A 712 36.76 24.53 25.43
C SER A 712 36.59 25.96 25.96
N SER A 713 36.87 26.25 27.24
CA SER A 713 36.79 27.61 27.77
C SER A 713 37.88 28.56 27.26
N PHE A 714 38.97 28.03 26.69
CA PHE A 714 39.97 28.81 25.95
C PHE A 714 39.56 29.12 24.49
N ASN A 715 38.35 28.73 24.04
CA ASN A 715 37.82 28.99 22.69
C ASN A 715 38.78 28.60 21.56
N ILE A 716 39.48 27.48 21.72
CA ILE A 716 40.48 26.98 20.77
C ILE A 716 39.81 26.75 19.41
N MET A 717 40.34 27.36 18.35
CA MET A 717 39.85 27.16 16.99
C MET A 717 40.47 25.91 16.34
N SER A 718 39.63 25.11 15.69
CA SER A 718 40.07 24.05 14.76
C SER A 718 40.26 24.62 13.35
N ARG A 719 39.37 25.53 12.95
CA ARG A 719 39.45 26.32 11.71
C ARG A 719 39.04 27.77 12.02
N PRO A 720 39.40 28.77 11.20
CA PRO A 720 38.99 30.16 11.45
C PRO A 720 37.47 30.27 11.61
N GLY A 721 37.01 30.70 12.80
CA GLY A 721 35.60 30.83 13.15
C GLY A 721 34.88 29.54 13.59
N ILE A 722 35.57 28.40 13.71
CA ILE A 722 35.00 27.12 14.19
C ILE A 722 35.80 26.61 15.40
N PRO A 723 35.18 26.49 16.60
CA PRO A 723 35.84 25.93 17.77
C PRO A 723 36.14 24.44 17.58
N ILE A 724 37.15 23.93 18.28
CA ILE A 724 37.47 22.51 18.32
C ILE A 724 36.36 21.74 19.08
N SER A 725 35.92 20.60 18.52
CA SER A 725 34.95 19.72 19.17
C SER A 725 35.63 18.72 20.13
N PRO A 726 34.89 18.14 21.09
CA PRO A 726 35.41 17.10 21.97
C PRO A 726 36.01 15.91 21.20
N ILE A 727 35.28 15.37 20.21
CA ILE A 727 35.80 14.28 19.37
C ILE A 727 37.11 14.66 18.64
N GLU A 728 37.28 15.91 18.19
CA GLU A 728 38.56 16.37 17.64
C GLU A 728 39.68 16.45 18.70
N ILE A 729 39.36 16.76 19.96
CA ILE A 729 40.30 16.73 21.10
C ILE A 729 40.74 15.28 21.38
N ARG A 730 39.81 14.32 21.54
CA ARG A 730 40.12 12.91 21.82
C ARG A 730 40.91 12.23 20.68
N LEU A 731 40.66 12.62 19.43
CA LEU A 731 41.41 12.13 18.26
C LEU A 731 42.81 12.74 18.10
N THR A 732 43.24 13.70 18.93
CA THR A 732 44.61 14.23 18.85
C THR A 732 45.67 13.22 19.31
N LYS A 733 46.59 12.87 18.39
CA LYS A 733 47.71 11.96 18.69
C LYS A 733 48.78 12.60 19.58
N ASP A 734 49.09 13.88 19.35
CA ASP A 734 49.92 14.69 20.23
C ASP A 734 49.04 15.62 21.05
N ARG A 735 48.81 15.25 22.32
CA ARG A 735 48.00 16.03 23.27
C ARG A 735 48.71 17.30 23.75
N LEU A 736 50.05 17.40 23.65
CA LEU A 736 50.78 18.64 23.98
C LEU A 736 50.57 19.73 22.90
N SER A 737 50.30 19.34 21.65
CA SER A 737 49.92 20.28 20.58
C SER A 737 48.62 21.06 20.87
N LEU A 738 47.77 20.58 21.78
CA LEU A 738 46.60 21.33 22.25
C LEU A 738 47.01 22.50 23.15
N VAL A 739 48.05 22.33 23.98
CA VAL A 739 48.57 23.35 24.88
C VAL A 739 49.25 24.48 24.10
N SER A 740 50.05 24.15 23.09
CA SER A 740 50.61 25.20 22.20
C SER A 740 49.49 25.97 21.47
N ARG A 741 48.39 25.30 21.10
CA ARG A 741 47.22 25.94 20.48
C ARG A 741 46.44 26.84 21.45
N VAL A 742 46.34 26.48 22.73
CA VAL A 742 45.77 27.38 23.79
C VAL A 742 46.59 28.67 23.87
N LEU A 743 47.91 28.55 24.00
CA LEU A 743 48.81 29.68 24.21
C LEU A 743 48.90 30.58 22.96
N SER A 744 48.87 30.02 21.75
CA SER A 744 48.82 30.82 20.52
C SER A 744 47.45 31.45 20.23
N SER A 745 46.36 30.93 20.80
CA SER A 745 45.02 31.49 20.62
C SER A 745 44.70 32.61 21.62
N ASN A 746 45.31 32.59 22.82
CA ASN A 746 44.98 33.49 23.92
C ASN A 746 46.23 34.22 24.44
N ALA A 747 46.39 35.48 24.06
CA ALA A 747 47.55 36.30 24.41
C ALA A 747 47.82 36.45 25.93
N ASP A 748 46.80 36.28 26.78
CA ASP A 748 46.95 36.32 28.24
C ASP A 748 47.19 34.94 28.90
N ALA A 749 47.07 33.82 28.18
CA ALA A 749 47.09 32.49 28.78
C ALA A 749 48.43 32.14 29.46
N TYR A 750 49.56 32.66 28.95
CA TYR A 750 50.87 32.45 29.55
C TYR A 750 50.98 32.99 31.00
N LYS A 751 50.10 33.92 31.39
CA LYS A 751 50.08 34.52 32.74
C LYS A 751 49.56 33.56 33.81
N HIS A 752 48.91 32.47 33.40
CA HIS A 752 48.20 31.50 34.26
C HIS A 752 48.90 30.13 34.31
N THR A 753 50.22 30.13 34.58
CA THR A 753 51.09 28.95 34.64
C THR A 753 50.45 27.71 35.26
N GLU A 754 49.92 27.81 36.49
CA GLU A 754 49.33 26.64 37.18
C GLU A 754 48.13 26.03 36.45
N VAL A 755 47.31 26.85 35.77
CA VAL A 755 46.14 26.37 35.01
C VAL A 755 46.57 25.57 33.78
N ILE A 756 47.70 25.93 33.18
CA ILE A 756 48.29 25.23 32.03
C ILE A 756 48.99 23.93 32.48
N LEU A 757 49.61 23.91 33.65
CA LEU A 757 50.22 22.68 34.21
C LEU A 757 49.16 21.69 34.71
N ASP A 758 48.10 22.17 35.36
CA ASP A 758 46.91 21.39 35.75
C ASP A 758 46.15 20.86 34.50
N LEU A 759 46.16 21.60 33.39
CA LEU A 759 45.69 21.11 32.09
C LEU A 759 46.59 19.99 31.53
N VAL A 760 47.92 20.14 31.58
CA VAL A 760 48.88 19.10 31.11
C VAL A 760 48.72 17.80 31.91
N TYR A 761 48.66 17.90 33.24
CA TYR A 761 48.41 16.76 34.14
C TYR A 761 47.16 15.98 33.71
N LYS A 762 46.02 16.69 33.56
CA LYS A 762 44.72 16.09 33.22
C LYS A 762 44.57 15.66 31.76
N LEU A 763 45.48 16.06 30.87
CA LEU A 763 45.57 15.50 29.51
C LEU A 763 46.18 14.09 29.49
N GLY A 764 46.54 13.52 30.64
CA GLY A 764 47.08 12.17 30.80
C GLY A 764 48.60 12.14 31.04
N PHE A 765 49.25 13.30 31.18
CA PHE A 765 50.68 13.41 31.50
C PHE A 765 50.95 13.45 33.01
N ARG A 766 50.19 12.68 33.80
CA ARG A 766 50.48 12.50 35.23
C ARG A 766 51.91 11.96 35.38
N ASP A 767 52.68 12.59 36.26
CA ASP A 767 54.07 12.25 36.59
C ASP A 767 55.07 12.28 35.40
N ASP A 768 54.68 12.79 34.23
CA ASP A 768 55.60 13.01 33.10
C ASP A 768 56.28 14.38 33.19
N ILE A 769 57.43 14.39 33.86
CA ILE A 769 58.32 15.55 34.01
C ILE A 769 58.80 16.07 32.64
N VAL A 770 58.84 15.24 31.59
CA VAL A 770 59.21 15.68 30.24
C VAL A 770 58.10 16.53 29.62
N ALA A 771 56.84 16.15 29.82
CA ALA A 771 55.68 16.95 29.44
C ALA A 771 55.61 18.26 30.24
N GLU A 772 55.87 18.23 31.56
CA GLU A 772 55.90 19.45 32.38
C GLU A 772 56.97 20.45 31.89
N VAL A 773 58.20 20.00 31.68
CA VAL A 773 59.30 20.84 31.16
C VAL A 773 58.98 21.38 29.75
N LYS A 774 58.39 20.57 28.87
CA LYS A 774 57.93 21.03 27.54
C LYS A 774 56.83 22.10 27.66
N ALA A 775 55.91 21.98 28.61
CA ALA A 775 54.89 22.98 28.87
C ALA A 775 55.47 24.29 29.44
N LEU A 776 56.42 24.21 30.37
CA LEU A 776 57.14 25.38 30.90
C LEU A 776 57.94 26.11 29.80
N ALA A 777 58.54 25.38 28.86
CA ALA A 777 59.22 25.99 27.72
C ALA A 777 58.24 26.70 26.76
N MET A 778 57.07 26.11 26.46
CA MET A 778 56.03 26.77 25.67
C MET A 778 55.50 28.04 26.36
N LEU A 779 55.38 28.03 27.69
CA LEU A 779 55.03 29.22 28.48
C LEU A 779 56.12 30.30 28.43
N ALA A 780 57.39 29.92 28.52
CA ALA A 780 58.52 30.85 28.46
C ALA A 780 58.67 31.51 27.07
N ASP A 781 58.53 30.75 25.99
CA ASP A 781 58.55 31.25 24.61
C ASP A 781 57.36 32.17 24.32
N THR A 782 56.15 31.81 24.75
CA THR A 782 54.97 32.69 24.55
C THR A 782 54.99 33.94 25.42
N ALA A 783 55.56 33.90 26.63
CA ALA A 783 55.83 35.10 27.43
C ALA A 783 56.89 36.00 26.76
N LEU A 784 57.94 35.42 26.16
CA LEU A 784 58.97 36.13 25.39
C LEU A 784 58.39 36.78 24.12
N GLN A 785 57.48 36.11 23.41
CA GLN A 785 56.77 36.65 22.25
C GLN A 785 55.78 37.77 22.62
N ALA A 786 55.33 37.81 23.88
CA ALA A 786 54.50 38.87 24.45
C ALA A 786 55.31 40.02 25.11
N GLU A 787 56.64 40.03 24.95
CA GLU A 787 57.59 40.98 25.58
C GLU A 787 57.58 40.99 27.13
N ASP A 788 56.98 39.97 27.76
CA ASP A 788 56.91 39.80 29.22
C ASP A 788 58.12 39.01 29.75
N PHE A 789 59.29 39.65 29.65
CA PHE A 789 60.56 39.06 30.09
C PHE A 789 60.59 38.72 31.60
N GLY A 790 59.73 39.36 32.40
CA GLY A 790 59.54 39.04 33.81
C GLY A 790 58.96 37.64 34.00
N ARG A 791 57.80 37.36 33.39
CA ARG A 791 57.18 36.02 33.44
C ARG A 791 57.99 34.98 32.68
N ALA A 792 58.65 35.35 31.58
CA ALA A 792 59.56 34.44 30.87
C ALA A 792 60.74 34.00 31.77
N TYR A 793 61.30 34.91 32.57
CA TYR A 793 62.36 34.57 33.53
C TYR A 793 61.85 33.67 34.66
N GLU A 794 60.69 33.98 35.27
CA GLU A 794 60.08 33.16 36.33
C GLU A 794 59.76 31.73 35.86
N THR A 795 59.23 31.57 34.65
CA THR A 795 58.95 30.25 34.05
C THR A 795 60.23 29.49 33.69
N CYS A 796 61.26 30.16 33.17
CA CYS A 796 62.58 29.57 32.98
C CYS A 796 63.23 29.13 34.31
N GLN A 797 63.10 29.89 35.40
CA GLN A 797 63.62 29.48 36.72
C GLN A 797 62.95 28.19 37.20
N ARG A 798 61.61 28.12 37.19
CA ARG A 798 60.87 26.90 37.56
C ARG A 798 61.28 25.70 36.73
N MET A 799 61.51 25.88 35.43
CA MET A 799 61.99 24.84 34.53
C MET A 799 63.44 24.40 34.82
N ILE A 800 64.34 25.34 35.14
CA ILE A 800 65.70 25.01 35.58
C ILE A 800 65.64 24.19 36.86
N ASP A 801 64.82 24.59 37.84
CA ASP A 801 64.70 23.91 39.12
C ASP A 801 64.12 22.49 38.98
N THR A 802 63.10 22.27 38.14
CA THR A 802 62.60 20.91 37.86
C THR A 802 63.65 20.02 37.19
N VAL A 803 64.41 20.55 36.23
CA VAL A 803 65.48 19.80 35.54
C VAL A 803 66.68 19.52 36.46
N LEU A 804 67.06 20.45 37.33
CA LEU A 804 68.13 20.24 38.32
C LEU A 804 67.70 19.22 39.39
N ASN A 805 66.45 19.27 39.86
CA ASN A 805 65.90 18.27 40.78
C ASN A 805 65.81 16.88 40.15
N LEU A 806 65.42 16.78 38.87
CA LEU A 806 65.44 15.53 38.10
C LEU A 806 66.87 14.96 38.02
N ARG A 807 67.86 15.79 37.61
CA ARG A 807 69.28 15.41 37.55
C ARG A 807 69.83 14.96 38.92
N ALA A 808 69.45 15.65 40.00
CA ALA A 808 69.87 15.32 41.37
C ALA A 808 69.22 14.03 41.91
N THR A 809 68.03 13.66 41.41
CA THR A 809 67.31 12.44 41.79
C THR A 809 67.81 11.21 41.01
N LEU A 810 68.15 11.37 39.73
CA LEU A 810 68.60 10.31 38.81
C LEU A 810 70.14 10.23 38.68
N MET A 811 70.86 10.61 39.74
CA MET A 811 72.32 10.72 39.81
C MET A 811 73.07 9.53 39.18
N GLY A 812 73.65 9.74 38.00
CA GLY A 812 74.56 8.80 37.33
C GLY A 812 73.90 7.80 36.37
N MET A 813 72.62 7.96 36.03
CA MET A 813 71.94 7.16 35.00
C MET A 813 71.64 7.99 33.74
N ASP A 814 72.07 7.52 32.57
CA ASP A 814 71.74 8.10 31.26
C ASP A 814 70.27 7.78 30.85
N ASP A 815 69.30 8.27 31.62
CA ASP A 815 67.88 8.18 31.26
C ASP A 815 67.56 9.20 30.13
N PRO A 816 66.92 8.78 29.02
CA PRO A 816 66.58 9.69 27.92
C PRO A 816 65.71 10.88 28.36
N ARG A 817 64.91 10.75 29.42
CA ARG A 817 64.11 11.85 29.98
C ARG A 817 64.98 12.99 30.51
N VAL A 818 66.15 12.70 31.08
CA VAL A 818 67.12 13.72 31.53
C VAL A 818 67.72 14.45 30.33
N ARG A 819 67.98 13.74 29.23
CA ARG A 819 68.48 14.32 27.98
C ARG A 819 67.44 15.25 27.33
N ASP A 820 66.23 14.75 27.10
CA ASP A 820 65.14 15.50 26.47
C ASP A 820 64.78 16.78 27.24
N THR A 821 64.66 16.68 28.57
CA THR A 821 64.37 17.83 29.44
C THR A 821 65.51 18.84 29.46
N SER A 822 66.77 18.36 29.49
CA SER A 822 67.94 19.23 29.38
C SER A 822 67.95 19.96 28.03
N GLU A 823 67.68 19.27 26.93
CA GLU A 823 67.68 19.84 25.58
C GLU A 823 66.66 20.97 25.42
N VAL A 824 65.42 20.75 25.89
CA VAL A 824 64.38 21.79 25.93
C VAL A 824 64.79 22.97 26.82
N CYS A 825 65.32 22.70 28.01
CA CYS A 825 65.65 23.73 29.01
C CYS A 825 66.80 24.66 28.57
N TRP A 826 67.92 24.14 28.04
CA TRP A 826 69.04 25.01 27.62
C TRP A 826 68.65 25.90 26.42
N VAL A 827 67.82 25.40 25.50
CA VAL A 827 67.36 26.16 24.33
C VAL A 827 66.55 27.37 24.76
N ALA A 828 65.55 27.19 25.64
CA ALA A 828 64.73 28.29 26.15
C ALA A 828 65.54 29.31 26.96
N CYS A 829 66.45 28.85 27.82
CA CYS A 829 67.34 29.73 28.59
C CYS A 829 68.27 30.55 27.69
N PHE A 830 68.80 29.93 26.63
CA PHE A 830 69.64 30.61 25.62
C PHE A 830 68.84 31.61 24.77
N GLN A 831 67.61 31.27 24.37
CA GLN A 831 66.74 32.16 23.61
C GLN A 831 66.42 33.44 24.41
N LEU A 832 65.94 33.29 25.65
CA LEU A 832 65.62 34.44 26.52
C LEU A 832 66.86 35.25 26.91
N GLY A 833 67.98 34.56 27.24
CA GLY A 833 69.24 35.22 27.60
C GLY A 833 69.85 36.07 26.48
N ARG A 834 69.54 35.77 25.21
CA ARG A 834 70.09 36.46 24.03
C ARG A 834 69.33 37.74 23.63
N GLN A 835 68.08 37.92 24.06
CA GLN A 835 67.24 39.03 23.58
C GLN A 835 67.79 40.40 23.97
N THR A 836 67.65 41.38 23.09
CA THR A 836 68.16 42.75 23.28
C THR A 836 67.24 43.62 24.12
N GLU A 837 65.93 43.42 24.01
CA GLU A 837 64.87 44.22 24.65
C GLU A 837 64.71 43.97 26.16
N PHE A 838 65.36 42.93 26.70
CA PHE A 838 65.33 42.62 28.13
C PHE A 838 66.42 43.40 28.87
N ASP A 839 66.07 44.42 29.65
CA ASP A 839 67.06 45.32 30.29
C ASP A 839 67.89 44.68 31.44
N ASP A 840 67.45 43.55 31.99
CA ASP A 840 68.05 42.96 33.20
C ASP A 840 69.24 42.04 32.87
N VAL A 841 70.43 42.65 32.76
CA VAL A 841 71.68 41.96 32.42
C VAL A 841 72.11 40.94 33.47
N ASP A 842 71.89 41.22 34.77
CA ASP A 842 72.21 40.27 35.85
C ASP A 842 71.36 38.98 35.70
N LYS A 843 70.07 39.11 35.39
CA LYS A 843 69.21 37.94 35.06
C LYS A 843 69.63 37.21 33.79
N LYS A 844 70.07 37.90 32.72
CA LYS A 844 70.60 37.25 31.52
C LYS A 844 71.84 36.40 31.80
N LEU A 845 72.77 36.92 32.61
CA LEU A 845 73.99 36.21 32.99
C LEU A 845 73.67 34.94 33.80
N VAL A 846 72.64 34.96 34.65
CA VAL A 846 72.13 33.77 35.35
C VAL A 846 71.53 32.74 34.37
N LEU A 847 70.66 33.16 33.44
CA LEU A 847 70.06 32.26 32.45
C LEU A 847 71.11 31.59 31.56
N LEU A 848 72.08 32.36 31.05
CA LEU A 848 73.14 31.84 30.20
C LEU A 848 74.16 31.00 30.99
N GLY A 849 74.40 31.31 32.26
CA GLY A 849 75.18 30.47 33.17
C GLY A 849 74.53 29.09 33.40
N ARG A 850 73.21 29.06 33.61
CA ARG A 850 72.43 27.80 33.70
C ARG A 850 72.33 27.09 32.35
N ALA A 851 72.27 27.82 31.23
CA ALA A 851 72.37 27.21 29.90
C ALA A 851 73.73 26.50 29.71
N ILE A 852 74.85 27.10 30.13
CA ILE A 852 76.20 26.48 30.10
C ILE A 852 76.27 25.17 30.90
N GLU A 853 75.55 25.06 32.02
CA GLU A 853 75.46 23.87 32.88
C GLU A 853 74.57 22.74 32.29
N ILE A 854 73.65 23.08 31.39
CA ILE A 854 72.63 22.17 30.86
C ILE A 854 72.88 21.77 29.39
N CYS A 855 73.55 22.62 28.63
CA CYS A 855 73.79 22.50 27.17
C CYS A 855 74.71 21.32 26.79
N PRO A 856 74.43 20.61 25.66
CA PRO A 856 75.33 19.59 25.12
C PRO A 856 76.66 20.19 24.63
N PRO A 857 77.77 19.41 24.65
CA PRO A 857 79.11 19.92 24.34
C PRO A 857 79.21 20.56 22.95
N ASP A 858 78.47 20.05 21.97
CA ASP A 858 78.45 20.52 20.58
C ASP A 858 77.90 21.96 20.43
N ARG A 859 77.18 22.47 21.43
CA ARG A 859 76.52 23.79 21.42
C ARG A 859 77.08 24.77 22.45
N LEU A 860 77.99 24.31 23.30
CA LEU A 860 78.62 25.11 24.35
C LEU A 860 79.29 26.39 23.81
N HIS A 861 79.85 26.35 22.58
CA HIS A 861 80.46 27.52 21.93
C HIS A 861 79.44 28.64 21.60
N ASP A 862 78.25 28.27 21.14
CA ASP A 862 77.17 29.21 20.78
C ASP A 862 76.67 29.94 22.05
N VAL A 863 76.58 29.24 23.18
CA VAL A 863 76.19 29.82 24.48
C VAL A 863 77.31 30.67 25.08
N LEU A 864 78.57 30.19 25.07
CA LEU A 864 79.72 30.93 25.62
C LEU A 864 80.02 32.24 24.87
N THR A 865 79.79 32.29 23.55
CA THR A 865 79.98 33.52 22.76
C THR A 865 78.91 34.56 23.07
N ALA A 866 77.65 34.15 23.27
CA ALA A 866 76.59 35.04 23.77
C ALA A 866 76.88 35.53 25.19
N TRP A 867 77.30 34.64 26.10
CA TRP A 867 77.64 34.97 27.49
C TRP A 867 78.77 35.98 27.57
N ARG A 868 79.87 35.81 26.83
CA ARG A 868 80.99 36.78 26.77
C ARG A 868 80.59 38.15 26.23
N ARG A 869 79.59 38.22 25.33
CA ARG A 869 79.07 39.49 24.81
C ARG A 869 78.37 40.26 25.93
N LEU A 870 77.54 39.57 26.71
CA LEU A 870 76.81 40.13 27.85
C LEU A 870 77.71 40.38 29.07
N GLU A 871 78.76 39.59 29.30
CA GLU A 871 79.82 39.88 30.27
C GLU A 871 80.52 41.19 29.93
N LYS A 872 80.81 41.45 28.65
CA LYS A 872 81.38 42.73 28.21
C LYS A 872 80.39 43.89 28.37
N GLU A 873 79.13 43.72 27.99
CA GLU A 873 78.07 44.73 28.18
C GLU A 873 77.86 45.05 29.68
N ASP A 874 77.89 44.04 30.55
CA ASP A 874 77.85 44.19 32.01
C ASP A 874 79.08 44.92 32.55
N LEU A 875 80.28 44.57 32.11
CA LEU A 875 81.52 45.26 32.51
C LEU A 875 81.51 46.73 32.06
N GLU A 876 80.99 47.04 30.88
CA GLU A 876 80.83 48.41 30.38
C GLU A 876 79.78 49.18 31.20
N ILE A 877 78.62 48.58 31.51
CA ILE A 877 77.61 49.20 32.41
C ILE A 877 78.14 49.38 33.84
N ARG A 878 78.94 48.44 34.35
CA ARG A 878 79.58 48.56 35.67
C ARG A 878 80.69 49.60 35.67
N GLN A 879 81.43 49.77 34.56
CA GLN A 879 82.36 50.88 34.37
C GLN A 879 81.62 52.23 34.31
N GLU A 880 80.54 52.38 33.53
CA GLU A 880 79.72 53.60 33.52
C GLU A 880 79.17 53.93 34.92
N ARG A 881 78.69 52.94 35.69
CA ARG A 881 78.24 53.12 37.08
C ARG A 881 79.38 53.57 38.01
N LEU A 882 80.61 53.09 37.79
CA LEU A 882 81.79 53.51 38.55
C LEU A 882 82.28 54.90 38.14
N GLU A 883 82.27 55.24 36.85
CA GLU A 883 82.70 56.54 36.32
C GLU A 883 81.71 57.66 36.64
N THR A 884 80.40 57.38 36.59
CA THR A 884 79.37 58.32 37.08
C THR A 884 79.45 58.52 38.60
N SER A 885 79.83 57.49 39.36
CA SER A 885 80.18 57.62 40.79
C SER A 885 81.45 58.45 41.00
N HIS A 886 82.45 58.33 40.12
CA HIS A 886 83.74 59.03 40.25
C HIS A 886 83.70 60.51 39.78
N ASN A 887 82.79 60.87 38.88
CA ASN A 887 82.55 62.25 38.43
C ASN A 887 81.36 62.95 39.14
N GLY A 888 80.58 62.22 39.94
CA GLY A 888 79.36 62.71 40.62
C GLY A 888 79.60 63.16 42.06
N ALA A 889 80.07 64.39 42.26
CA ALA A 889 80.23 64.95 43.61
C ALA A 889 78.89 65.02 44.38
N VAL A 890 78.92 64.63 45.66
CA VAL A 890 77.77 64.39 46.55
C VAL A 890 76.63 65.42 46.42
N LYS A 891 75.45 64.95 46.00
CA LYS A 891 74.16 65.54 46.38
C LYS A 891 73.24 64.48 46.97
N SER A 892 73.18 64.46 48.29
CA SER A 892 72.06 63.86 49.03
C SER A 892 70.77 64.60 48.68
N VAL A 893 69.67 63.88 48.46
CA VAL A 893 68.40 64.06 49.20
C VAL A 893 67.34 63.01 48.78
N GLN A 894 66.92 62.23 49.78
CA GLN A 894 65.61 61.61 50.01
C GLN A 894 64.94 60.71 48.94
N SER A 895 64.73 59.46 49.36
CA SER A 895 63.65 58.56 48.99
C SER A 895 62.26 59.22 48.93
N LYS A 896 61.43 58.78 47.97
CA LYS A 896 60.07 58.28 48.28
C LYS A 896 59.41 57.47 47.16
N ASN A 897 58.65 56.44 47.58
CA ASN A 897 57.59 55.83 46.77
C ASN A 897 56.56 56.90 46.35
N THR A 898 56.01 56.83 45.13
CA THR A 898 54.59 56.46 44.87
C THR A 898 54.21 56.56 43.39
N LYS A 899 53.10 55.89 43.05
CA LYS A 899 52.43 55.87 41.73
C LYS A 899 52.03 57.27 41.25
N SER A 900 52.15 57.57 39.96
CA SER A 900 51.06 58.19 39.18
C SER A 900 51.32 58.18 37.67
N ILE A 901 50.23 58.11 36.89
CA ILE A 901 50.19 58.36 35.44
C ILE A 901 49.41 59.66 35.25
N PRO A 902 49.92 60.62 34.46
CA PRO A 902 49.05 61.25 33.48
C PRO A 902 49.73 61.60 32.13
N LYS A 903 49.21 60.97 31.07
CA LYS A 903 48.80 61.52 29.76
C LYS A 903 49.57 62.66 29.06
N THR A 904 49.62 62.51 27.72
CA THR A 904 49.66 63.54 26.65
C THR A 904 50.91 64.42 26.47
N THR A 905 51.62 64.20 25.35
CA THR A 905 52.70 65.06 24.82
C THR A 905 52.62 65.21 23.29
N ALA A 906 51.58 65.90 22.80
CA ALA A 906 51.36 66.15 21.36
C ALA A 906 52.28 67.27 20.79
N SER A 907 53.55 67.34 21.20
CA SER A 907 54.43 68.50 20.98
C SER A 907 55.89 68.18 20.62
N SER A 908 56.31 66.92 20.55
CA SER A 908 57.70 66.53 20.23
C SER A 908 57.95 66.22 18.74
N LEU A 909 56.91 66.00 17.94
CA LEU A 909 57.02 65.63 16.51
C LEU A 909 57.81 66.64 15.67
N GLN A 910 57.75 67.94 16.00
CA GLN A 910 58.41 68.98 15.20
C GLN A 910 59.91 69.12 15.50
N ALA A 911 60.41 68.52 16.59
CA ALA A 911 61.82 68.58 16.98
C ALA A 911 62.69 67.44 16.39
N ARG A 912 62.08 66.31 15.98
CA ARG A 912 62.78 65.15 15.39
C ARG A 912 62.71 65.06 13.86
N LEU A 913 62.21 66.09 13.19
CA LEU A 913 61.89 66.08 11.74
C LEU A 913 62.75 67.01 10.88
N ARG A 914 63.94 67.42 11.36
CA ARG A 914 64.84 68.34 10.62
C ARG A 914 66.24 67.84 10.32
N ASP A 915 66.75 66.86 11.08
CA ASP A 915 68.13 66.40 10.92
C ASP A 915 68.22 65.01 10.27
N PHE A 916 68.93 65.01 9.13
CA PHE A 916 69.39 63.91 8.29
C PHE A 916 68.44 63.33 7.21
N HIS A 917 68.88 63.57 5.97
CA HIS A 917 68.47 62.87 4.75
C HIS A 917 69.54 61.85 4.33
N MET A 918 69.13 60.88 3.52
CA MET A 918 69.94 59.73 3.09
C MET A 918 71.07 60.10 2.11
N PRO A 919 72.17 59.34 2.12
CA PRO A 919 72.64 58.72 0.88
C PRO A 919 72.90 57.21 1.01
N SER A 920 72.62 56.48 -0.07
CA SER A 920 73.05 55.09 -0.34
C SER A 920 74.28 55.12 -1.29
N PRO A 921 74.89 53.99 -1.76
CA PRO A 921 74.64 52.55 -1.55
C PRO A 921 75.96 51.86 -1.01
N PRO A 922 76.37 50.59 -1.29
CA PRO A 922 75.73 49.43 -1.94
C PRO A 922 75.90 48.07 -1.19
N LEU A 923 75.55 46.97 -1.89
CA LEU A 923 75.86 45.55 -1.61
C LEU A 923 75.18 44.89 -0.40
N LEU A 924 74.09 44.16 -0.67
CA LEU A 924 73.62 43.07 0.20
C LEU A 924 73.20 41.87 -0.69
N SER A 925 74.14 40.95 -0.93
CA SER A 925 73.97 39.86 -1.91
C SER A 925 74.66 38.55 -1.50
N THR A 926 74.11 37.84 -0.51
CA THR A 926 74.35 36.40 -0.27
C THR A 926 73.11 35.76 0.39
N PRO A 927 72.43 34.79 -0.25
CA PRO A 927 71.15 34.26 0.22
C PRO A 927 71.28 32.94 1.03
N ASP A 928 72.10 32.90 2.09
CA ASP A 928 72.38 31.64 2.82
C ASP A 928 72.06 31.67 4.34
N ALA A 929 72.16 32.83 5.00
CA ALA A 929 71.90 32.95 6.44
C ALA A 929 70.49 32.50 6.86
N ARG A 930 69.49 32.63 5.97
CA ARG A 930 68.10 32.22 6.20
C ARG A 930 67.84 30.73 5.92
N ALA A 931 68.78 30.03 5.26
CA ALA A 931 68.66 28.61 4.92
C ALA A 931 69.30 27.67 5.98
N LEU A 932 70.31 28.16 6.72
CA LEU A 932 70.93 27.42 7.82
C LEU A 932 70.02 27.35 9.06
N ALA A 933 69.31 28.43 9.40
CA ALA A 933 68.35 28.45 10.51
C ALA A 933 67.20 27.43 10.34
N SER A 934 66.83 27.12 9.08
CA SER A 934 65.81 26.11 8.75
C SER A 934 66.33 24.67 8.69
N LYS A 935 67.63 24.43 8.88
CA LYS A 935 68.23 23.08 8.68
C LYS A 935 68.40 22.26 9.96
N THR A 936 68.37 22.85 11.15
CA THR A 936 68.54 22.12 12.42
C THR A 936 67.27 21.44 12.92
N PHE A 937 66.08 21.92 12.54
CA PHE A 937 64.80 21.31 12.94
C PHE A 937 64.32 20.15 12.05
N ASN A 938 64.89 19.98 10.85
CA ASN A 938 64.39 19.04 9.84
C ASN A 938 64.93 17.60 9.97
N THR A 939 65.76 17.30 10.97
CA THR A 939 66.43 15.98 11.12
C THR A 939 65.88 15.08 12.22
N VAL A 940 64.94 15.56 13.05
CA VAL A 940 64.26 14.77 14.10
C VAL A 940 62.75 14.70 13.89
N ALA A 941 62.14 15.67 13.19
CA ALA A 941 60.73 15.69 12.82
C ALA A 941 60.34 14.67 11.72
N ALA A 942 61.09 13.58 11.57
CA ALA A 942 60.83 12.51 10.62
C ALA A 942 59.76 11.52 11.12
N ASN A 943 58.61 12.02 11.60
CA ASN A 943 57.37 11.24 11.63
C ASN A 943 56.11 12.13 11.74
N PHE A 944 55.37 12.14 10.62
CA PHE A 944 54.02 12.66 10.38
C PHE A 944 53.81 14.18 10.13
N PRO A 945 52.93 14.56 9.18
CA PRO A 945 52.82 15.94 8.69
C PRO A 945 51.46 16.61 8.99
N PHE A 946 51.44 17.93 9.02
CA PHE A 946 50.27 18.71 8.57
C PHE A 946 50.70 19.98 7.83
N SER A 947 50.11 20.19 6.65
CA SER A 947 50.21 21.45 5.92
C SER A 947 48.86 21.77 5.29
N VAL A 948 48.22 22.85 5.74
CA VAL A 948 47.07 23.47 5.05
C VAL A 948 47.57 24.83 4.56
N GLY A 949 47.88 24.90 3.27
CA GLY A 949 48.64 26.03 2.71
C GLY A 949 47.79 27.18 2.19
N HIS A 950 48.47 28.17 1.62
CA HIS A 950 47.93 29.12 0.64
C HIS A 950 48.84 29.12 -0.59
N ARG A 951 48.26 29.30 -1.79
CA ARG A 951 48.96 29.22 -3.08
C ARG A 951 48.59 30.41 -3.99
N GLY A 952 49.60 31.10 -4.50
CA GLY A 952 49.58 31.82 -5.79
C GLY A 952 50.82 31.38 -6.56
N ARG A 953 50.74 30.73 -7.74
CA ARG A 953 50.28 31.21 -9.06
C ARG A 953 51.31 32.17 -9.68
N SER A 954 51.80 32.03 -10.91
CA SER A 954 51.44 31.18 -12.08
C SER A 954 52.70 30.42 -12.60
N GLN A 955 52.72 29.56 -13.62
CA GLN A 955 51.75 29.14 -14.67
C GLN A 955 51.52 27.60 -14.54
N PHE A 956 51.06 26.75 -15.49
CA PHE A 956 50.57 26.80 -16.90
C PHE A 956 49.58 25.59 -17.04
N SER A 957 48.86 25.25 -18.13
CA SER A 957 48.80 25.70 -19.54
C SER A 957 47.35 25.59 -20.09
N GLN A 958 47.22 25.50 -21.43
CA GLN A 958 46.02 25.11 -22.22
C GLN A 958 46.24 23.70 -22.84
N LEU A 959 45.31 22.95 -23.48
CA LEU A 959 43.88 23.12 -23.83
C LEU A 959 43.22 21.73 -24.14
N SER A 960 41.93 21.71 -24.55
CA SER A 960 41.15 20.60 -25.16
C SER A 960 40.49 19.55 -24.22
N GLN A 961 39.29 18.98 -24.47
CA GLN A 961 37.93 19.47 -24.87
C GLN A 961 37.00 18.25 -25.18
N GLY A 962 35.69 18.36 -24.92
CA GLY A 962 34.65 17.32 -25.12
C GLY A 962 34.08 16.84 -23.76
N ASP A 963 32.83 17.15 -23.34
CA ASP A 963 31.47 16.79 -23.84
C ASP A 963 31.05 15.36 -23.40
N GLU A 964 29.85 15.03 -22.88
CA GLU A 964 28.59 15.74 -22.47
C GLU A 964 27.79 14.76 -21.51
N ARG A 965 26.56 14.90 -20.95
CA ARG A 965 25.39 15.82 -21.07
C ARG A 965 24.40 15.76 -19.86
N SER A 966 24.17 16.88 -19.15
CA SER A 966 22.92 17.24 -18.39
C SER A 966 22.40 16.30 -17.24
N ARG A 967 21.36 16.60 -16.41
CA ARG A 967 20.38 17.69 -16.20
C ARG A 967 20.31 18.07 -14.69
N SER A 968 20.37 19.34 -14.29
CA SER A 968 19.26 20.26 -13.90
C SER A 968 18.48 19.93 -12.60
N GLY A 969 18.26 20.85 -11.63
CA GLY A 969 18.75 22.24 -11.52
C GLY A 969 18.05 23.13 -10.46
N SER A 970 18.38 24.43 -10.47
CA SER A 970 17.68 25.57 -9.81
C SER A 970 17.68 25.74 -8.27
N ARG A 971 18.49 26.68 -7.77
CA ARG A 971 18.04 27.97 -7.18
C ARG A 971 19.19 29.00 -7.16
N ARG A 972 18.90 30.30 -6.94
CA ARG A 972 19.79 31.45 -7.23
C ARG A 972 20.42 32.08 -5.98
N ARG A 973 21.60 32.72 -6.17
CA ARG A 973 22.15 33.79 -5.29
C ARG A 973 21.45 35.14 -5.55
N PRO A 974 21.71 36.15 -4.70
CA PRO A 974 22.61 37.24 -5.13
C PRO A 974 23.79 37.50 -4.17
N ASP A 975 24.64 38.46 -4.56
CA ASP A 975 25.85 38.95 -3.89
C ASP A 975 25.52 39.82 -2.66
N SER A 976 26.34 40.01 -1.62
CA SER A 976 27.82 40.16 -1.50
C SER A 976 28.36 41.56 -1.79
N ASP A 977 27.98 42.54 -0.96
CA ASP A 977 28.90 43.53 -0.34
C ASP A 977 28.21 44.20 0.90
N ASP A 978 28.84 45.21 1.51
CA ASP A 978 28.29 46.11 2.57
C ASP A 978 28.09 45.60 4.03
N VAL A 979 28.93 44.66 4.54
CA VAL A 979 28.92 44.31 6.00
C VAL A 979 30.22 44.67 6.74
N GLN A 980 31.30 45.06 6.05
CA GLN A 980 32.62 45.25 6.67
C GLN A 980 32.84 46.61 7.38
N THR A 981 31.79 47.44 7.52
CA THR A 981 31.91 48.83 8.01
C THR A 981 31.12 49.15 9.29
N GLN A 982 30.33 48.21 9.85
CA GLN A 982 29.41 48.51 10.97
C GLN A 982 29.76 47.84 12.32
N ALA A 983 30.76 46.96 12.38
CA ALA A 983 31.08 46.17 13.58
C ALA A 983 32.04 46.84 14.61
N SER A 984 32.45 48.09 14.39
CA SER A 984 33.58 48.70 15.12
C SER A 984 33.21 49.67 16.27
N ARG A 985 31.99 49.58 16.85
CA ARG A 985 31.45 50.63 17.76
C ARG A 985 30.66 50.20 19.00
N VAL A 986 30.73 48.93 19.45
CA VAL A 986 29.95 48.47 20.64
C VAL A 986 30.82 48.00 21.83
N PHE A 987 32.11 47.70 21.64
CA PHE A 987 32.99 47.21 22.72
C PHE A 987 33.50 48.30 23.68
N SER A 988 32.60 48.97 24.40
CA SER A 988 32.94 49.73 25.62
C SER A 988 31.77 49.84 26.59
N LYS A 989 31.99 49.39 27.84
CA LYS A 989 31.00 49.22 28.94
C LYS A 989 30.05 48.01 28.72
N GLY A 990 29.80 47.19 29.73
CA GLY A 990 30.40 47.21 31.06
C GLY A 990 30.07 45.98 31.91
N ILE A 991 30.99 45.66 32.83
CA ILE A 991 30.86 44.59 33.83
C ILE A 991 29.82 45.00 34.88
N GLY A 992 28.98 44.04 35.28
CA GLY A 992 28.02 44.16 36.37
C GLY A 992 27.27 42.84 36.59
N TRP A 993 26.51 42.75 37.69
CA TRP A 993 25.63 41.62 38.06
C TRP A 993 26.29 40.30 38.47
N LEU A 994 26.75 40.25 39.72
CA LEU A 994 26.47 39.11 40.61
C LEU A 994 26.50 39.55 42.08
N ILE A 995 25.53 39.06 42.88
CA ILE A 995 25.36 39.18 44.34
C ILE A 995 24.97 40.57 44.90
N GLY A 996 23.83 40.65 45.62
CA GLY A 996 23.65 41.61 46.73
C GLY A 996 22.28 42.25 47.00
N ALA A 997 21.40 41.54 47.75
CA ALA A 997 20.43 42.05 48.75
C ALA A 997 19.36 43.15 48.43
N GLU A 998 18.09 42.69 48.41
CA GLU A 998 16.97 43.09 49.31
C GLU A 998 16.12 44.39 49.15
N GLU A 999 14.80 44.18 49.36
CA GLU A 999 13.68 45.04 49.80
C GLU A 999 13.45 46.45 49.19
N ASN A 1000 12.35 46.61 48.45
CA ASN A 1000 11.06 47.14 49.00
C ASN A 1000 9.97 47.27 47.92
N SER A 1001 8.69 47.12 48.33
CA SER A 1001 7.43 47.22 47.55
C SER A 1001 7.04 45.98 46.74
#